data_AF-A0A395VAM6-F1
#
_entry.id   AF-A0A395VAM6-F1
#
_cell.length_a   1.000
_cell.length_b   1.000
_cell.length_c   1.000
_cell.angle_alpha   90.00
_cell.angle_beta   90.00
_cell.angle_gamma   90.00
#
_symmetry.space_group_name_H-M   'P 1'
#
loop_
_entity.id
_entity.type
_entity.pdbx_description
1 polymer ?
#
loop_
_entity_poly.entity_id
_entity_poly.type
_entity_poly.pdbx_seq_one_letter_code
_entity_poly.pdbx_strand_id
1 'polypeptide(L)'
;MTDRSAELIQQSIQKGMVQVGRLLGLLFLAWISMVWVTPVYAATSSASAAGSAVINVMEGQPLMQDGGNTAVGRYALNYTGNTNFTGLAQSSGDIESFRSVAIPGTQNSSVATLSSDSGSTVVKAYLVWETRRKYDRYDEATNHVTFISATNKGTGMINIYPDRVYVDNRNSRYVSGWEADRPRIYTNVADVSNIVKAYGYGNYYVANIPEFHIANVYGSSAAGGDTGGGGTMARWQLIVVEENTSYPVRAVTLSIGSTFRFGDYDWERNDYGYDEATRAMISMRTQLGSGLKTKSYGGASGQVLAGIEATNERYTQQLEIFTQPYADGAESVYNVGLITDGIWKNGQRIQSGHGSVFSLVDVPTIANSATVFGGRVTGVHWNTCLFIGAAVDIAFPDFSSRQTTTLSDGKVIVKGTITNVSPQQSTGIYDGNLTVTLDPSLAVENYQITVNGSSTSGAAVRQDSYTDEDGKIHPVLTFFGGGVSSFYKGDKIEYTVTCQIRNSGATRFDNRDAFHGYLQSEGVPTGYWINQAWTSSSYVVTPAYTISYAPNGATAGSMESKRTGAAQNYQFKLDSCRYSWQGHKFEYYAVVRSSDQKVYCRDHTWKPLTGTKKEDWCPFYPNAVDGVTHVISQSWTPLAGSASDTFVFYAQWQLNESTLKIDPNGGTWQGSTAVQSFTEHYGTAKSIPDPVRTGYTFSGWVKSETFYGKLNNAVYTFSEKDGVTDVLTASWTANSYTLHFDPNDGKEQMSIDDITITYDQEVVLPDATGQYIRYTLDGEDITQHVLDGTIVLDDAGRVVMMMDADTGLMMTPTGGVVNEDGSITNPDGSVADPEAADADASDESTEALEEEVTEADASGKAVEEPKKETTEPDVSGESMEVPEASGVEEDIDVQVAEPEETEDPEEAENPTADPVPDKKAYASVFMGWALEDGRESFIPQWTAGTSIAVADLTNAAGVTDQNGATITLYAVWDDCPWIVAENLYYTLTQAQSGYITDSEILSHATAYDREDGSPIEPGFHENGTSFSIPDYQASDFTQFRREGSCTENLTVVDSTGSTYYKQITVYVIDTTAVAVEPEGTTRFINEYYYNQPEANGGLAADSIWLTDPEYAAALQTAFANSRNGSAEEVYEFSHEDILAMKQFIDDNGFGNTRSDDALTRFYNQFMAPNKVE
;
A
#
# COMPACT_ATOMS: atom_id res chain seq x y z
N MET A 1 -65.82 -64.40 8.92
CA MET A 1 -66.00 -63.05 9.52
C MET A 1 -64.64 -62.62 10.05
N THR A 2 -63.69 -62.44 9.13
CA THR A 2 -62.27 -62.78 9.36
C THR A 2 -61.41 -62.15 8.26
N ASP A 3 -61.38 -60.82 8.19
CA ASP A 3 -60.52 -60.03 7.28
C ASP A 3 -60.20 -58.67 7.92
N ARG A 4 -61.25 -57.92 8.31
CA ARG A 4 -61.16 -56.58 8.95
C ARG A 4 -60.33 -56.51 10.24
N SER A 5 -59.93 -57.63 10.84
CA SER A 5 -59.06 -57.68 12.02
C SER A 5 -57.56 -57.61 11.68
N ALA A 6 -57.16 -57.87 10.43
CA ALA A 6 -55.75 -57.78 10.01
C ALA A 6 -55.35 -56.35 9.61
N GLU A 7 -56.18 -55.68 8.81
CA GLU A 7 -55.90 -54.32 8.29
C GLU A 7 -55.71 -53.28 9.41
N LEU A 8 -56.55 -53.34 10.46
CA LEU A 8 -56.47 -52.41 11.59
C LEU A 8 -55.17 -52.54 12.39
N ILE A 9 -54.60 -53.75 12.47
CA ILE A 9 -53.30 -53.97 13.14
C ILE A 9 -52.16 -53.43 12.26
N GLN A 10 -52.19 -53.67 10.94
CA GLN A 10 -51.17 -53.10 10.03
C GLN A 10 -51.21 -51.56 9.99
N GLN A 11 -52.39 -50.94 9.90
CA GLN A 11 -52.50 -49.47 9.89
C GLN A 11 -52.06 -48.83 11.22
N SER A 12 -52.30 -49.50 12.35
CA SER A 12 -51.80 -49.05 13.66
C SER A 12 -50.26 -49.10 13.71
N ILE A 13 -49.66 -50.19 13.24
CA ILE A 13 -48.20 -50.37 13.22
C ILE A 13 -47.54 -49.36 12.27
N GLN A 14 -48.08 -49.14 11.06
CA GLN A 14 -47.54 -48.15 10.13
C GLN A 14 -47.62 -46.71 10.68
N LYS A 15 -48.75 -46.29 11.27
CA LYS A 15 -48.85 -44.94 11.86
C LYS A 15 -47.95 -44.77 13.08
N GLY A 16 -47.82 -45.81 13.92
CA GLY A 16 -46.86 -45.85 15.01
C GLY A 16 -45.41 -45.69 14.51
N MET A 17 -45.00 -46.48 13.52
CA MET A 17 -43.64 -46.40 12.95
C MET A 17 -43.36 -45.09 12.22
N VAL A 18 -44.35 -44.43 11.60
CA VAL A 18 -44.15 -43.11 10.96
C VAL A 18 -44.05 -41.99 12.00
N GLN A 19 -44.80 -42.03 13.11
CA GLN A 19 -44.62 -41.05 14.19
C GLN A 19 -43.34 -41.31 15.00
N VAL A 20 -43.01 -42.57 15.32
CA VAL A 20 -41.73 -42.91 15.98
C VAL A 20 -40.55 -42.61 15.05
N GLY A 21 -40.67 -42.85 13.75
CA GLY A 21 -39.66 -42.49 12.75
C GLY A 21 -39.48 -40.98 12.56
N ARG A 22 -40.55 -40.19 12.62
CA ARG A 22 -40.44 -38.72 12.62
C ARG A 22 -39.96 -38.15 13.96
N LEU A 23 -40.32 -38.75 15.09
CA LEU A 23 -39.84 -38.31 16.41
C LEU A 23 -38.37 -38.70 16.62
N LEU A 24 -37.96 -39.89 16.19
CA LEU A 24 -36.54 -40.27 16.11
C LEU A 24 -35.82 -39.38 15.09
N GLY A 25 -36.37 -39.14 13.90
CA GLY A 25 -35.75 -38.24 12.91
C GLY A 25 -35.55 -36.82 13.44
N LEU A 26 -36.54 -36.26 14.14
CA LEU A 26 -36.42 -34.95 14.80
C LEU A 26 -35.52 -34.97 16.03
N LEU A 27 -35.46 -36.06 16.81
CA LEU A 27 -34.51 -36.21 17.91
C LEU A 27 -33.07 -36.46 17.41
N PHE A 28 -32.91 -37.07 16.24
CA PHE A 28 -31.61 -37.29 15.58
C PHE A 28 -31.11 -35.97 14.97
N LEU A 29 -31.99 -35.18 14.34
CA LEU A 29 -31.69 -33.81 13.89
C LEU A 29 -31.45 -32.86 15.07
N ALA A 30 -32.21 -32.98 16.16
CA ALA A 30 -31.97 -32.22 17.40
C ALA A 30 -30.67 -32.65 18.09
N TRP A 31 -30.30 -33.93 18.06
CA TRP A 31 -28.97 -34.37 18.52
C TRP A 31 -27.86 -33.89 17.59
N ILE A 32 -28.05 -33.88 16.27
CA ILE A 32 -27.09 -33.30 15.31
C ILE A 32 -26.93 -31.77 15.48
N SER A 33 -27.87 -31.10 16.17
CA SER A 33 -27.82 -29.66 16.49
C SER A 33 -27.67 -29.33 18.00
N MET A 34 -27.49 -30.34 18.86
CA MET A 34 -27.19 -30.17 20.30
C MET A 34 -25.99 -31.00 20.79
N VAL A 35 -25.50 -31.95 20.00
CA VAL A 35 -24.05 -32.21 19.95
C VAL A 35 -23.42 -30.90 19.51
N TRP A 36 -22.41 -30.45 20.25
CA TRP A 36 -21.64 -29.25 19.91
C TRP A 36 -21.11 -29.37 18.48
N VAL A 37 -20.81 -28.24 17.82
CA VAL A 37 -19.97 -28.26 16.62
C VAL A 37 -18.54 -28.61 17.03
N THR A 38 -18.32 -29.88 17.41
CA THR A 38 -17.00 -30.47 17.47
C THR A 38 -16.46 -30.43 16.05
N PRO A 39 -15.38 -29.70 15.78
CA PRO A 39 -14.84 -29.62 14.43
C PRO A 39 -14.44 -31.03 13.99
N VAL A 40 -14.57 -31.31 12.70
CA VAL A 40 -14.46 -32.67 12.17
C VAL A 40 -13.07 -33.23 12.47
N TYR A 41 -13.01 -34.23 13.36
CA TYR A 41 -11.81 -35.00 13.63
C TYR A 41 -11.44 -35.84 12.40
N ALA A 42 -10.68 -35.22 11.49
CA ALA A 42 -9.89 -35.93 10.51
C ALA A 42 -8.81 -36.72 11.25
N ALA A 43 -9.15 -37.95 11.65
CA ALA A 43 -8.21 -38.89 12.26
C ALA A 43 -7.24 -39.40 11.17
N THR A 44 -6.22 -38.60 10.89
CA THR A 44 -5.09 -38.93 10.00
C THR A 44 -4.30 -40.10 10.59
N SER A 45 -4.69 -41.31 10.20
CA SER A 45 -3.99 -42.55 10.59
C SER A 45 -2.69 -42.73 9.80
N SER A 46 -1.70 -43.38 10.40
CA SER A 46 -0.48 -43.87 9.72
C SER A 46 -0.75 -44.69 8.45
N ALA A 47 -1.95 -45.25 8.28
CA ALA A 47 -2.37 -45.96 7.08
C ALA A 47 -2.57 -45.09 5.82
N SER A 48 -2.67 -43.76 5.93
CA SER A 48 -2.66 -42.85 4.76
C SER A 48 -1.26 -42.31 4.43
N ALA A 49 -0.27 -42.53 5.29
CA ALA A 49 1.09 -42.04 5.10
C ALA A 49 1.78 -42.66 3.88
N ALA A 50 2.73 -41.92 3.31
CA ALA A 50 3.48 -42.30 2.11
C ALA A 50 4.05 -43.73 2.21
N GLY A 51 3.90 -44.53 1.16
CA GLY A 51 4.39 -45.91 1.13
C GLY A 51 5.93 -46.02 1.24
N SER A 52 6.64 -45.01 0.73
CA SER A 52 8.09 -44.86 0.68
C SER A 52 8.44 -43.42 0.27
N ALA A 53 9.65 -42.94 0.57
CA ALA A 53 10.14 -41.67 0.03
C ALA A 53 10.51 -41.79 -1.47
N VAL A 54 10.25 -40.73 -2.23
CA VAL A 54 10.55 -40.61 -3.66
C VAL A 54 11.90 -39.92 -3.84
N ILE A 55 12.84 -40.60 -4.53
CA ILE A 55 14.26 -40.23 -4.55
C ILE A 55 14.57 -39.31 -5.74
N ASN A 56 15.20 -38.15 -5.49
CA ASN A 56 15.70 -37.20 -6.50
C ASN A 56 14.61 -36.72 -7.48
N VAL A 57 13.41 -36.44 -6.97
CA VAL A 57 12.25 -35.98 -7.75
C VAL A 57 11.68 -34.69 -7.16
N MET A 58 11.31 -33.75 -8.03
CA MET A 58 10.39 -32.65 -7.76
C MET A 58 9.05 -32.99 -8.44
N GLU A 59 7.93 -32.76 -7.77
CA GLU A 59 6.61 -33.19 -8.27
C GLU A 59 5.53 -32.12 -8.07
N GLY A 60 4.64 -32.01 -9.05
CA GLY A 60 3.43 -31.20 -8.93
C GLY A 60 2.47 -31.75 -7.86
N GLN A 61 1.81 -30.84 -7.14
CA GLN A 61 0.85 -31.16 -6.09
C GLN A 61 -0.59 -31.09 -6.63
N PRO A 62 -1.48 -32.06 -6.29
CA PRO A 62 -2.78 -32.20 -6.92
C PRO A 62 -3.80 -31.17 -6.41
N LEU A 63 -3.99 -30.09 -7.15
CA LEU A 63 -4.81 -28.94 -6.74
C LEU A 63 -6.31 -29.20 -6.87
N MET A 64 -6.72 -30.19 -7.67
CA MET A 64 -8.12 -30.61 -7.84
C MET A 64 -8.36 -32.08 -7.39
N GLN A 65 -9.63 -32.45 -7.17
CA GLN A 65 -10.02 -33.79 -6.69
C GLN A 65 -9.76 -34.92 -7.70
N ASP A 66 -9.57 -34.59 -8.97
CA ASP A 66 -9.21 -35.52 -10.05
C ASP A 66 -7.72 -35.90 -10.06
N GLY A 67 -6.89 -35.24 -9.23
CA GLY A 67 -5.44 -35.39 -9.21
C GLY A 67 -4.69 -34.43 -10.14
N GLY A 68 -5.36 -33.45 -10.74
CA GLY A 68 -4.72 -32.45 -11.60
C GLY A 68 -3.75 -31.54 -10.86
N ASN A 69 -2.49 -31.46 -11.33
CA ASN A 69 -1.42 -30.63 -10.74
C ASN A 69 -1.52 -29.12 -11.07
N THR A 70 -2.49 -28.73 -11.90
CA THR A 70 -2.84 -27.35 -12.21
C THR A 70 -4.35 -27.21 -12.19
N ALA A 71 -4.86 -26.12 -11.65
CA ALA A 71 -6.29 -25.76 -11.68
C ALA A 71 -6.51 -24.44 -12.44
N VAL A 72 -7.68 -24.28 -13.05
CA VAL A 72 -8.13 -23.02 -13.68
C VAL A 72 -9.33 -22.46 -12.90
N GLY A 73 -9.29 -21.18 -12.56
CA GLY A 73 -10.26 -20.52 -11.68
C GLY A 73 -9.79 -19.12 -11.28
N ARG A 74 -10.38 -18.50 -10.25
CA ARG A 74 -9.96 -17.15 -9.80
C ARG A 74 -9.02 -17.23 -8.60
N TYR A 75 -7.87 -17.84 -8.84
CA TYR A 75 -7.00 -18.32 -7.77
C TYR A 75 -5.87 -17.35 -7.37
N ALA A 76 -5.49 -17.45 -6.10
CA ALA A 76 -4.31 -16.84 -5.50
C ALA A 76 -3.48 -17.87 -4.71
N LEU A 77 -2.23 -17.51 -4.43
CA LEU A 77 -1.34 -18.20 -3.51
C LEU A 77 -1.14 -17.36 -2.25
N ASN A 78 -1.28 -18.00 -1.09
CA ASN A 78 -1.06 -17.42 0.22
C ASN A 78 -0.21 -18.42 1.04
N TYR A 79 0.60 -17.95 2.00
CA TYR A 79 1.48 -18.83 2.74
C TYR A 79 1.91 -18.27 4.11
N THR A 80 2.34 -19.17 5.00
CA THR A 80 2.92 -18.85 6.31
C THR A 80 3.85 -19.97 6.78
N GLY A 81 4.67 -19.77 7.81
CA GLY A 81 5.59 -20.80 8.33
C GLY A 81 6.44 -20.36 9.52
N ASN A 82 7.16 -21.30 10.15
CA ASN A 82 8.10 -21.01 11.26
C ASN A 82 9.12 -22.16 11.43
N THR A 83 10.11 -21.97 12.30
CA THR A 83 11.11 -22.94 12.74
C THR A 83 10.84 -23.40 14.18
N ASN A 84 11.05 -24.68 14.47
CA ASN A 84 10.80 -25.31 15.78
C ASN A 84 12.07 -25.52 16.61
N PHE A 85 13.24 -25.59 15.96
CA PHE A 85 14.59 -25.49 16.53
C PHE A 85 15.64 -25.35 15.42
N THR A 86 16.84 -24.93 15.79
CA THR A 86 18.06 -24.93 14.95
C THR A 86 19.20 -25.65 15.68
N GLY A 87 20.17 -26.20 14.93
CA GLY A 87 21.45 -26.70 15.47
C GLY A 87 21.76 -28.19 15.26
N LEU A 88 22.89 -28.64 15.81
CA LEU A 88 23.27 -30.06 15.91
C LEU A 88 23.16 -30.52 17.36
N ALA A 89 22.33 -31.53 17.62
CA ALA A 89 22.23 -32.13 18.96
C ALA A 89 23.44 -33.05 19.27
N GLN A 90 24.65 -32.48 19.36
CA GLN A 90 25.83 -33.12 19.90
C GLN A 90 25.74 -33.15 21.43
N SER A 91 25.48 -34.35 21.98
CA SER A 91 25.64 -34.68 23.41
C SER A 91 25.24 -33.59 24.43
N SER A 92 23.94 -33.33 24.55
CA SER A 92 23.29 -32.72 25.74
C SER A 92 23.69 -31.28 26.15
N GLY A 93 24.42 -30.54 25.33
CA GLY A 93 24.75 -29.12 25.58
C GLY A 93 23.96 -28.16 24.69
N ASP A 94 24.40 -28.02 23.45
CA ASP A 94 24.16 -26.80 22.66
C ASP A 94 22.88 -26.89 21.81
N ILE A 95 21.77 -26.43 22.38
CA ILE A 95 20.50 -26.20 21.66
C ILE A 95 20.07 -24.74 21.89
N GLU A 96 20.32 -23.87 20.90
CA GLU A 96 19.71 -22.54 20.83
C GLU A 96 18.21 -22.72 20.52
N SER A 97 17.39 -22.78 21.57
CA SER A 97 16.02 -23.25 21.44
C SER A 97 15.06 -22.14 20.97
N PHE A 98 15.05 -21.87 19.66
CA PHE A 98 14.03 -21.07 18.97
C PHE A 98 12.64 -21.74 19.10
N ARG A 99 11.97 -21.52 20.23
CA ARG A 99 10.64 -22.05 20.57
C ARG A 99 9.67 -20.90 20.77
N SER A 100 9.03 -20.44 19.69
CA SER A 100 8.13 -19.27 19.75
C SER A 100 6.87 -19.50 20.59
N VAL A 101 6.39 -20.75 20.73
CA VAL A 101 5.31 -21.12 21.65
C VAL A 101 5.55 -22.52 22.21
N ALA A 102 5.52 -22.69 23.54
CA ALA A 102 5.54 -24.00 24.18
C ALA A 102 4.12 -24.62 24.22
N ILE A 103 3.89 -25.71 23.50
CA ILE A 103 2.67 -26.52 23.60
C ILE A 103 2.84 -27.58 24.71
N PRO A 104 1.95 -27.67 25.72
CA PRO A 104 2.10 -28.62 26.82
C PRO A 104 2.13 -30.08 26.36
N GLY A 105 3.18 -30.80 26.76
CA GLY A 105 3.35 -32.25 26.48
C GLY A 105 4.04 -32.58 25.16
N THR A 106 4.20 -31.63 24.23
CA THR A 106 4.97 -31.81 23.00
C THR A 106 6.36 -31.18 23.11
N GLN A 107 7.36 -31.80 22.48
CA GLN A 107 8.65 -31.16 22.25
C GLN A 107 8.60 -30.28 21.00
N ASN A 108 9.59 -29.39 20.87
CA ASN A 108 9.84 -28.50 19.72
C ASN A 108 8.60 -27.91 19.02
N SER A 109 8.04 -26.81 19.53
CA SER A 109 6.82 -26.20 19.00
C SER A 109 6.98 -24.73 18.61
N SER A 110 6.28 -24.32 17.54
CA SER A 110 6.24 -22.94 17.03
C SER A 110 4.85 -22.57 16.48
N VAL A 111 4.66 -21.31 16.07
CA VAL A 111 3.40 -20.77 15.55
C VAL A 111 3.64 -19.86 14.34
N ALA A 112 2.74 -19.86 13.36
CA ALA A 112 2.71 -18.86 12.28
C ALA A 112 1.27 -18.44 11.97
N THR A 113 1.07 -17.23 11.44
CA THR A 113 -0.25 -16.66 11.18
C THR A 113 -0.58 -16.72 9.69
N LEU A 114 -1.71 -17.33 9.34
CA LEU A 114 -2.28 -17.28 7.99
C LEU A 114 -3.26 -16.12 7.91
N SER A 115 -2.83 -15.00 7.32
CA SER A 115 -3.67 -13.82 7.04
C SER A 115 -4.61 -14.06 5.86
N SER A 116 -5.65 -13.24 5.70
CA SER A 116 -6.59 -13.29 4.57
C SER A 116 -6.53 -12.01 3.76
N ASP A 117 -6.53 -12.13 2.43
CA ASP A 117 -6.96 -11.05 1.55
C ASP A 117 -8.52 -10.98 1.55
N SER A 118 -9.12 -9.83 1.24
CA SER A 118 -10.56 -9.62 1.40
C SER A 118 -11.39 -10.37 0.34
N GLY A 119 -12.33 -11.20 0.81
CA GLY A 119 -13.17 -12.04 -0.06
C GLY A 119 -12.51 -13.34 -0.55
N SER A 120 -11.32 -13.68 -0.07
CA SER A 120 -10.68 -14.97 -0.33
C SER A 120 -11.33 -16.13 0.42
N THR A 121 -11.25 -17.31 -0.18
CA THR A 121 -11.70 -18.58 0.43
C THR A 121 -10.70 -19.70 0.16
N VAL A 122 -10.41 -20.53 1.18
CA VAL A 122 -9.40 -21.59 1.07
C VAL A 122 -9.89 -22.74 0.18
N VAL A 123 -9.13 -23.07 -0.88
CA VAL A 123 -9.42 -24.15 -1.84
C VAL A 123 -8.55 -25.38 -1.59
N LYS A 124 -7.26 -25.18 -1.36
CA LYS A 124 -6.29 -26.22 -0.98
C LYS A 124 -5.31 -25.68 0.06
N ALA A 125 -4.80 -26.55 0.92
CA ALA A 125 -3.70 -26.21 1.84
C ALA A 125 -2.76 -27.41 2.02
N TYR A 126 -1.46 -27.16 1.91
CA TYR A 126 -0.38 -28.12 2.06
C TYR A 126 0.52 -27.74 3.23
N LEU A 127 0.69 -28.66 4.18
CA LEU A 127 1.70 -28.56 5.22
C LEU A 127 2.97 -29.25 4.72
N VAL A 128 4.05 -28.47 4.63
CA VAL A 128 5.39 -28.90 4.21
C VAL A 128 6.30 -28.85 5.43
N TRP A 129 7.21 -29.83 5.61
CA TRP A 129 8.25 -29.76 6.65
C TRP A 129 9.52 -30.56 6.32
N GLU A 130 10.69 -30.06 6.71
CA GLU A 130 11.97 -30.79 6.57
C GLU A 130 12.26 -31.70 7.77
N THR A 131 12.81 -32.89 7.51
CA THR A 131 13.51 -33.71 8.50
C THR A 131 14.79 -34.33 7.90
N ARG A 132 15.79 -34.62 8.75
CA ARG A 132 16.90 -35.54 8.41
C ARG A 132 16.72 -36.95 8.97
N ARG A 133 15.69 -37.19 9.79
CA ARG A 133 15.35 -38.55 10.25
C ARG A 133 14.91 -39.38 9.04
N LYS A 134 15.45 -40.59 8.89
CA LYS A 134 15.01 -41.53 7.85
C LYS A 134 13.51 -41.79 8.00
N TYR A 135 12.74 -41.48 6.96
CA TYR A 135 11.31 -41.77 6.90
C TYR A 135 11.02 -43.28 7.05
N ASP A 136 10.10 -43.62 7.96
CA ASP A 136 9.55 -44.97 8.13
C ASP A 136 8.06 -44.89 8.53
N ARG A 137 7.19 -45.25 7.59
CA ARG A 137 5.73 -45.33 7.74
C ARG A 137 5.22 -46.23 8.87
N TYR A 138 6.06 -47.05 9.49
CA TYR A 138 5.69 -47.90 10.63
C TYR A 138 6.15 -47.35 11.99
N ASP A 139 6.98 -46.31 12.00
CA ASP A 139 7.47 -45.65 13.22
C ASP A 139 6.56 -44.46 13.59
N GLU A 140 5.40 -44.80 14.15
CA GLU A 140 4.31 -43.85 14.46
C GLU A 140 4.72 -42.74 15.46
N ALA A 141 5.76 -42.97 16.27
CA ALA A 141 6.23 -42.00 17.26
C ALA A 141 6.82 -40.73 16.64
N THR A 142 7.40 -40.83 15.43
CA THR A 142 8.26 -39.79 14.83
C THR A 142 8.12 -39.65 13.32
N ASN A 143 7.02 -40.10 12.73
CA ASN A 143 6.70 -39.86 11.31
C ASN A 143 5.36 -39.10 11.17
N HIS A 144 4.99 -38.35 12.21
CA HIS A 144 3.93 -37.36 12.22
C HIS A 144 4.44 -36.04 12.80
N VAL A 145 3.75 -34.95 12.50
CA VAL A 145 3.84 -33.67 13.23
C VAL A 145 2.49 -33.39 13.90
N THR A 146 2.48 -32.71 15.04
CA THR A 146 1.25 -32.28 15.69
C THR A 146 0.84 -30.92 15.15
N PHE A 147 -0.32 -30.82 14.48
CA PHE A 147 -0.85 -29.61 13.86
C PHE A 147 -2.11 -29.13 14.59
N ILE A 148 -2.16 -27.84 14.92
CA ILE A 148 -3.22 -27.22 15.75
C ILE A 148 -3.56 -25.84 15.18
N SER A 149 -4.85 -25.47 15.13
CA SER A 149 -5.30 -24.09 14.88
C SER A 149 -5.61 -23.37 16.20
N ALA A 150 -5.58 -22.04 16.21
CA ALA A 150 -5.94 -21.18 17.35
C ALA A 150 -7.25 -21.59 18.03
N THR A 151 -8.28 -21.93 17.25
CA THR A 151 -9.61 -22.37 17.73
C THR A 151 -9.61 -23.74 18.43
N ASN A 152 -8.53 -24.53 18.31
CA ASN A 152 -8.37 -25.86 18.91
C ASN A 152 -7.45 -25.91 20.15
N LYS A 153 -7.01 -24.75 20.67
CA LYS A 153 -5.98 -24.63 21.72
C LYS A 153 -6.46 -25.10 23.11
N GLY A 154 -6.69 -26.40 23.25
CA GLY A 154 -7.08 -27.09 24.48
C GLY A 154 -7.93 -28.35 24.31
N THR A 155 -8.47 -28.63 23.12
CA THR A 155 -9.50 -29.68 22.93
C THR A 155 -9.11 -30.81 21.99
N GLY A 156 -8.19 -30.62 21.04
CA GLY A 156 -7.79 -31.66 20.08
C GLY A 156 -6.47 -31.39 19.37
N MET A 157 -5.46 -32.21 19.67
CA MET A 157 -4.20 -32.28 18.90
C MET A 157 -4.40 -33.24 17.71
N ILE A 158 -3.96 -32.84 16.50
CA ILE A 158 -4.08 -33.67 15.29
C ILE A 158 -2.68 -34.08 14.83
N ASN A 159 -2.43 -35.39 14.71
CA ASN A 159 -1.16 -35.93 14.25
C ASN A 159 -1.18 -36.11 12.73
N ILE A 160 -0.51 -35.22 12.01
CA ILE A 160 -0.41 -35.20 10.55
C ILE A 160 0.77 -36.07 10.11
N TYR A 161 0.48 -37.13 9.38
CA TYR A 161 1.48 -37.96 8.70
C TYR A 161 1.66 -37.45 7.27
N PRO A 162 2.84 -37.59 6.64
CA PRO A 162 3.06 -37.12 5.29
C PRO A 162 2.43 -38.06 4.26
N ASP A 163 1.56 -37.51 3.40
CA ASP A 163 1.02 -38.22 2.24
C ASP A 163 2.11 -38.44 1.17
N ARG A 164 3.12 -37.55 1.14
CA ARG A 164 4.23 -37.54 0.19
C ARG A 164 5.54 -37.19 0.91
N VAL A 165 6.63 -37.85 0.53
CA VAL A 165 7.98 -37.59 1.06
C VAL A 165 8.98 -37.59 -0.09
N TYR A 166 9.64 -36.45 -0.32
CA TYR A 166 10.70 -36.29 -1.32
C TYR A 166 12.06 -36.34 -0.62
N VAL A 167 13.03 -37.06 -1.19
CA VAL A 167 14.35 -37.23 -0.58
C VAL A 167 15.46 -36.99 -1.60
N ASP A 168 16.41 -36.13 -1.27
CA ASP A 168 17.68 -36.06 -2.00
C ASP A 168 18.62 -37.17 -1.51
N ASN A 169 19.12 -37.96 -2.45
CA ASN A 169 20.09 -39.04 -2.27
C ASN A 169 21.16 -38.97 -3.39
N ARG A 170 21.59 -37.77 -3.78
CA ARG A 170 22.79 -37.55 -4.58
C ARG A 170 24.02 -37.63 -3.67
N ASN A 171 24.94 -38.55 -3.95
CA ASN A 171 26.17 -38.69 -3.17
C ASN A 171 27.14 -37.52 -3.41
N SER A 172 27.52 -36.79 -2.35
CA SER A 172 28.67 -35.88 -2.38
C SER A 172 29.98 -36.66 -2.36
N ARG A 173 30.85 -36.40 -3.34
CA ARG A 173 32.07 -37.20 -3.61
C ARG A 173 33.30 -36.65 -2.89
N TYR A 174 33.34 -36.93 -1.60
CA TYR A 174 34.20 -36.20 -0.67
C TYR A 174 35.71 -36.39 -0.86
N VAL A 175 36.47 -35.37 -0.43
CA VAL A 175 37.93 -35.35 -0.36
C VAL A 175 38.40 -36.15 0.86
N SER A 176 38.99 -37.34 0.63
CA SER A 176 39.89 -38.11 1.54
C SER A 176 39.97 -39.60 1.21
N GLY A 177 39.06 -40.14 0.37
CA GLY A 177 39.17 -41.51 -0.16
C GLY A 177 38.46 -42.61 0.64
N TRP A 178 37.53 -42.26 1.52
CA TRP A 178 36.58 -43.20 2.14
C TRP A 178 35.16 -42.90 1.66
N GLU A 179 34.46 -43.91 1.15
CA GLU A 179 33.02 -43.83 0.88
C GLU A 179 32.23 -44.15 2.15
N ALA A 180 31.26 -43.30 2.50
CA ALA A 180 30.34 -43.51 3.60
C ALA A 180 28.97 -42.92 3.24
N ASP A 181 27.89 -43.64 3.57
CA ASP A 181 26.52 -43.12 3.44
C ASP A 181 26.33 -41.94 4.41
N ARG A 182 26.03 -40.76 3.84
CA ARG A 182 25.85 -39.48 4.55
C ARG A 182 24.35 -39.15 4.70
N PRO A 183 23.96 -38.29 5.67
CA PRO A 183 22.55 -38.00 5.95
C PRO A 183 21.82 -37.40 4.74
N ARG A 184 20.54 -37.76 4.61
CA ARG A 184 19.63 -37.30 3.55
C ARG A 184 18.67 -36.26 4.09
N ILE A 185 18.23 -35.35 3.23
CA ILE A 185 17.13 -34.42 3.48
C ILE A 185 15.82 -35.10 3.05
N TYR A 186 14.80 -35.06 3.92
CA TYR A 186 13.44 -35.51 3.62
C TYR A 186 12.49 -34.31 3.70
N THR A 187 12.01 -33.87 2.54
CA THR A 187 10.90 -32.89 2.44
C THR A 187 9.59 -33.66 2.52
N ASN A 188 8.86 -33.45 3.61
CA ASN A 188 7.60 -34.11 3.91
C ASN A 188 6.43 -33.17 3.52
N VAL A 189 5.36 -33.72 2.96
CA VAL A 189 4.17 -32.96 2.53
C VAL A 189 2.89 -33.71 2.91
N ALA A 190 1.91 -32.98 3.45
CA ALA A 190 0.57 -33.47 3.74
C ALA A 190 -0.54 -32.52 3.24
N ASP A 191 -1.64 -33.07 2.74
CA ASP A 191 -2.84 -32.30 2.36
C ASP A 191 -3.69 -32.02 3.61
N VAL A 192 -3.54 -30.80 4.14
CA VAL A 192 -4.29 -30.31 5.31
C VAL A 192 -5.52 -29.49 4.93
N SER A 193 -5.97 -29.55 3.66
CA SER A 193 -7.07 -28.71 3.14
C SER A 193 -8.35 -28.80 3.97
N ASN A 194 -8.70 -30.01 4.44
CA ASN A 194 -9.91 -30.21 5.25
C ASN A 194 -9.81 -29.58 6.65
N ILE A 195 -8.59 -29.44 7.17
CA ILE A 195 -8.31 -28.78 8.45
C ILE A 195 -8.39 -27.26 8.24
N VAL A 196 -7.63 -26.72 7.28
CA VAL A 196 -7.58 -25.26 7.06
C VAL A 196 -8.94 -24.71 6.61
N LYS A 197 -9.72 -25.45 5.80
CA LYS A 197 -11.12 -25.09 5.47
C LYS A 197 -12.07 -25.09 6.67
N ALA A 198 -11.80 -25.88 7.70
CA ALA A 198 -12.67 -25.98 8.88
C ALA A 198 -12.38 -24.91 9.94
N TYR A 199 -11.13 -24.43 10.04
CA TYR A 199 -10.73 -23.42 11.02
C TYR A 199 -10.50 -22.02 10.43
N GLY A 200 -10.26 -21.91 9.12
CA GLY A 200 -10.08 -20.64 8.42
C GLY A 200 -8.73 -19.97 8.69
N TYR A 201 -8.76 -18.65 8.74
CA TYR A 201 -7.59 -17.77 8.90
C TYR A 201 -7.19 -17.56 10.38
N GLY A 202 -5.94 -17.17 10.61
CA GLY A 202 -5.35 -16.98 11.94
C GLY A 202 -4.19 -17.91 12.24
N ASN A 203 -3.91 -18.11 13.54
CA ASN A 203 -2.66 -18.74 13.98
C ASN A 203 -2.72 -20.27 13.87
N TYR A 204 -1.72 -20.86 13.22
CA TYR A 204 -1.47 -22.29 13.13
C TYR A 204 -0.18 -22.64 13.89
N TYR A 205 -0.21 -23.74 14.64
CA TYR A 205 0.89 -24.23 15.44
C TYR A 205 1.34 -25.60 14.94
N VAL A 206 2.65 -25.83 14.88
CA VAL A 206 3.25 -27.14 14.57
C VAL A 206 4.20 -27.53 15.70
N ALA A 207 4.13 -28.79 16.11
CA ALA A 207 4.97 -29.39 17.15
C ALA A 207 5.41 -30.82 16.78
N ASN A 208 6.33 -31.40 17.55
CA ASN A 208 6.84 -32.76 17.35
C ASN A 208 7.47 -33.00 15.96
N ILE A 209 8.21 -32.02 15.43
CA ILE A 209 9.04 -32.24 14.23
C ILE A 209 10.24 -33.13 14.64
N PRO A 210 10.51 -34.27 13.98
CA PRO A 210 11.51 -35.23 14.41
C PRO A 210 12.94 -34.69 14.53
N GLU A 211 13.49 -34.70 15.74
CA GLU A 211 14.87 -34.28 16.02
C GLU A 211 15.90 -35.28 15.46
N PHE A 212 17.02 -34.75 14.96
CA PHE A 212 18.12 -35.54 14.41
C PHE A 212 19.24 -35.72 15.43
N HIS A 213 19.31 -36.92 16.02
CA HIS A 213 20.51 -37.37 16.73
C HIS A 213 21.36 -38.26 15.82
N ILE A 214 22.69 -38.03 15.84
CA ILE A 214 23.68 -38.82 15.10
C ILE A 214 23.59 -40.33 15.38
N ALA A 215 23.19 -40.71 16.61
CA ALA A 215 22.97 -42.10 17.02
C ALA A 215 21.86 -42.82 16.21
N ASN A 216 20.91 -42.08 15.62
CA ASN A 216 19.79 -42.65 14.85
C ASN A 216 20.20 -43.10 13.43
N VAL A 217 21.38 -42.69 12.94
CA VAL A 217 21.87 -43.06 11.59
C VAL A 217 22.78 -44.29 11.65
N TYR A 218 23.77 -44.27 12.55
CA TYR A 218 24.86 -45.27 12.56
C TYR A 218 24.72 -46.34 13.67
N GLY A 219 23.68 -46.23 14.51
CA GLY A 219 23.48 -47.12 15.66
C GLY A 219 24.41 -46.82 16.84
N SER A 220 24.08 -47.36 18.02
CA SER A 220 24.69 -47.00 19.30
C SER A 220 26.15 -47.46 19.52
N SER A 221 26.83 -47.94 18.48
CA SER A 221 28.22 -48.43 18.53
C SER A 221 29.18 -47.67 17.61
N ALA A 222 28.68 -46.75 16.78
CA ALA A 222 29.50 -46.01 15.82
C ALA A 222 30.09 -44.74 16.44
N ALA A 223 31.18 -44.89 17.19
CA ALA A 223 32.02 -43.76 17.65
C ALA A 223 32.90 -43.18 16.53
N GLY A 224 32.38 -43.11 15.30
CA GLY A 224 32.97 -42.39 14.18
C GLY A 224 32.17 -41.12 13.95
N GLY A 225 32.69 -39.99 14.40
CA GLY A 225 31.97 -38.71 14.35
C GLY A 225 31.71 -38.26 12.92
N ASP A 226 30.47 -37.85 12.63
CA ASP A 226 30.17 -37.03 11.46
C ASP A 226 30.65 -35.61 11.75
N THR A 227 31.90 -35.34 11.37
CA THR A 227 32.54 -34.01 11.50
C THR A 227 32.23 -33.10 10.32
N GLY A 228 31.16 -33.37 9.55
CA GLY A 228 30.88 -32.67 8.29
C GLY A 228 29.41 -32.36 7.99
N GLY A 229 28.45 -33.06 8.60
CA GLY A 229 27.03 -32.74 8.47
C GLY A 229 26.62 -31.53 9.30
N GLY A 230 26.60 -30.33 8.71
CA GLY A 230 26.11 -29.09 9.36
C GLY A 230 24.67 -29.19 9.89
N GLY A 231 24.23 -28.18 10.66
CA GLY A 231 23.00 -28.17 11.48
C GLY A 231 21.72 -28.74 10.85
N THR A 232 20.84 -29.26 11.71
CA THR A 232 19.43 -29.49 11.38
C THR A 232 18.59 -28.31 11.80
N MET A 233 17.62 -27.96 10.96
CA MET A 233 16.59 -26.99 11.27
C MET A 233 15.23 -27.65 11.04
N ALA A 234 14.39 -27.69 12.07
CA ALA A 234 13.06 -28.26 11.97
C ALA A 234 12.08 -27.18 11.53
N ARG A 235 11.81 -27.11 10.23
CA ARG A 235 10.99 -26.07 9.60
C ARG A 235 9.69 -26.60 9.06
N TRP A 236 8.68 -25.74 9.04
CA TRP A 236 7.42 -26.02 8.37
C TRP A 236 6.87 -24.78 7.65
N GLN A 237 6.12 -25.03 6.59
CA GLN A 237 5.40 -24.02 5.82
C GLN A 237 3.99 -24.54 5.53
N LEU A 238 3.00 -23.65 5.65
CA LEU A 238 1.64 -23.88 5.23
C LEU A 238 1.40 -23.09 3.93
N ILE A 239 1.34 -23.77 2.81
CA ILE A 239 1.09 -23.18 1.48
C ILE A 239 -0.41 -23.36 1.16
N VAL A 240 -1.07 -22.27 0.79
CA VAL A 240 -2.53 -22.21 0.60
C VAL A 240 -2.85 -21.72 -0.81
N VAL A 241 -3.79 -22.40 -1.46
CA VAL A 241 -4.44 -21.92 -2.69
C VAL A 241 -5.81 -21.39 -2.30
N GLU A 242 -6.10 -20.16 -2.69
CA GLU A 242 -7.34 -19.45 -2.41
C GLU A 242 -8.13 -19.18 -3.69
N GLU A 243 -9.45 -19.09 -3.60
CA GLU A 243 -10.31 -18.53 -4.65
C GLU A 243 -10.98 -17.25 -4.14
N ASN A 244 -10.93 -16.21 -4.98
CA ASN A 244 -11.50 -14.89 -4.70
C ASN A 244 -12.10 -14.33 -6.00
N THR A 245 -13.37 -13.94 -5.98
CA THR A 245 -14.10 -13.52 -7.18
C THR A 245 -13.53 -12.28 -7.88
N SER A 246 -12.74 -11.47 -7.16
CA SER A 246 -12.15 -10.23 -7.63
C SER A 246 -10.94 -10.42 -8.54
N TYR A 247 -10.23 -11.56 -8.46
CA TYR A 247 -9.07 -11.80 -9.33
C TYR A 247 -9.49 -12.17 -10.78
N PRO A 248 -8.61 -11.94 -11.77
CA PRO A 248 -8.75 -12.49 -13.12
C PRO A 248 -8.85 -14.03 -13.12
N VAL A 249 -9.25 -14.61 -14.25
CA VAL A 249 -9.13 -16.08 -14.41
C VAL A 249 -7.65 -16.43 -14.58
N ARG A 250 -7.16 -17.23 -13.64
CA ARG A 250 -5.77 -17.64 -13.50
C ARG A 250 -5.65 -19.15 -13.61
N ALA A 251 -4.46 -19.60 -14.02
CA ALA A 251 -4.04 -20.97 -13.76
C ALA A 251 -3.14 -20.96 -12.53
N VAL A 252 -3.43 -21.87 -11.59
CA VAL A 252 -2.60 -22.10 -10.41
C VAL A 252 -1.93 -23.46 -10.50
N THR A 253 -0.63 -23.50 -10.19
CA THR A 253 0.19 -24.72 -10.13
C THR A 253 1.15 -24.63 -8.94
N LEU A 254 1.52 -25.78 -8.37
CA LEU A 254 2.45 -25.89 -7.24
C LEU A 254 3.31 -27.14 -7.42
N SER A 255 4.62 -27.01 -7.27
CA SER A 255 5.59 -28.11 -7.30
C SER A 255 6.45 -28.07 -6.03
N ILE A 256 6.73 -29.24 -5.45
CA ILE A 256 7.49 -29.40 -4.20
C ILE A 256 8.54 -30.51 -4.39
N GLY A 257 9.70 -30.37 -3.74
CA GLY A 257 10.77 -31.37 -3.75
C GLY A 257 11.87 -31.07 -2.74
N SER A 258 12.97 -31.84 -2.82
CA SER A 258 14.18 -31.65 -2.02
C SER A 258 15.40 -31.54 -2.93
N THR A 259 16.39 -30.73 -2.56
CA THR A 259 17.66 -30.60 -3.32
C THR A 259 18.77 -30.17 -2.37
N PHE A 260 19.78 -31.00 -2.15
CA PHE A 260 20.91 -30.66 -1.28
C PHE A 260 22.03 -29.91 -2.02
N ARG A 261 22.65 -28.91 -1.38
CA ARG A 261 23.86 -28.21 -1.82
C ARG A 261 24.80 -27.92 -0.65
N PHE A 262 26.07 -27.74 -0.98
CA PHE A 262 27.12 -27.18 -0.12
C PHE A 262 27.61 -25.83 -0.65
N GLY A 263 27.60 -25.63 -1.98
CA GLY A 263 28.17 -24.45 -2.67
C GLY A 263 29.71 -24.49 -2.82
N ASP A 264 30.37 -25.32 -2.02
CA ASP A 264 31.83 -25.45 -1.93
C ASP A 264 32.41 -26.46 -2.97
N TYR A 265 33.53 -26.08 -3.59
CA TYR A 265 34.30 -26.89 -4.53
C TYR A 265 34.86 -28.17 -3.90
N ASP A 266 35.31 -28.14 -2.63
CA ASP A 266 35.90 -29.34 -2.00
C ASP A 266 34.83 -30.40 -1.64
N TRP A 267 33.55 -30.03 -1.70
CA TRP A 267 32.40 -30.92 -1.44
C TRP A 267 31.70 -31.38 -2.71
N GLU A 268 31.55 -30.50 -3.71
CA GLU A 268 30.82 -30.78 -4.97
C GLU A 268 31.70 -30.91 -6.22
N ARG A 269 32.97 -30.51 -6.15
CA ARG A 269 33.93 -30.45 -7.28
C ARG A 269 33.33 -29.68 -8.47
N ASN A 270 33.59 -30.17 -9.68
CA ASN A 270 32.99 -29.68 -10.92
C ASN A 270 31.70 -30.43 -11.32
N ASP A 271 31.17 -31.33 -10.48
CA ASP A 271 30.06 -32.22 -10.86
C ASP A 271 28.74 -31.43 -11.11
N TYR A 272 28.66 -30.17 -10.66
CA TYR A 272 27.50 -29.28 -10.81
C TYR A 272 27.82 -27.81 -11.15
N GLY A 273 29.04 -27.48 -11.59
CA GLY A 273 29.46 -26.10 -11.90
C GLY A 273 30.98 -25.91 -11.78
N TYR A 274 31.56 -24.98 -12.55
CA TYR A 274 33.02 -24.75 -12.55
C TYR A 274 33.43 -23.54 -11.68
N ASP A 275 32.63 -22.48 -11.70
CA ASP A 275 32.76 -21.28 -10.87
C ASP A 275 31.89 -21.35 -9.61
N GLU A 276 32.14 -20.43 -8.68
CA GLU A 276 31.49 -20.40 -7.37
C GLU A 276 30.01 -20.03 -7.43
N ALA A 277 29.61 -19.08 -8.28
CA ALA A 277 28.22 -18.66 -8.43
C ALA A 277 27.35 -19.78 -9.01
N THR A 278 27.85 -20.55 -9.99
CA THR A 278 27.15 -21.72 -10.55
C THR A 278 27.07 -22.89 -9.57
N ARG A 279 28.10 -23.11 -8.74
CA ARG A 279 28.05 -24.15 -7.68
C ARG A 279 27.07 -23.79 -6.57
N ALA A 280 27.09 -22.54 -6.10
CA ALA A 280 26.19 -22.01 -5.06
C ALA A 280 24.81 -21.59 -5.61
N MET A 281 24.34 -22.21 -6.70
CA MET A 281 23.03 -21.95 -7.31
C MET A 281 22.07 -23.13 -7.10
N ILE A 282 20.83 -22.83 -6.70
CA ILE A 282 19.69 -23.74 -6.89
C ILE A 282 18.65 -23.05 -7.76
N SER A 283 18.01 -23.80 -8.66
CA SER A 283 16.78 -23.39 -9.32
C SER A 283 15.73 -24.49 -9.26
N MET A 284 14.47 -24.08 -9.22
CA MET A 284 13.30 -24.96 -9.26
C MET A 284 12.30 -24.42 -10.29
N ARG A 285 11.54 -25.30 -10.95
CA ARG A 285 10.50 -24.90 -11.91
C ARG A 285 9.23 -25.76 -11.83
N THR A 286 8.12 -25.14 -12.21
CA THR A 286 6.82 -25.77 -12.44
C THR A 286 6.25 -25.32 -13.80
N GLN A 287 5.20 -25.98 -14.28
CA GLN A 287 4.55 -25.69 -15.56
C GLN A 287 3.04 -25.75 -15.39
N LEU A 288 2.30 -24.86 -16.05
CA LEU A 288 0.84 -24.88 -16.05
C LEU A 288 0.26 -26.17 -16.68
N GLY A 289 1.05 -26.84 -17.53
CA GLY A 289 0.67 -28.08 -18.19
C GLY A 289 -0.47 -27.91 -19.20
N SER A 290 -0.84 -29.00 -19.87
CA SER A 290 -2.01 -29.11 -20.75
C SER A 290 -2.27 -27.88 -21.65
N GLY A 291 -1.23 -27.32 -22.27
CA GLY A 291 -1.34 -26.19 -23.21
C GLY A 291 -1.72 -24.82 -22.60
N LEU A 292 -1.85 -24.69 -21.27
CA LEU A 292 -2.08 -23.42 -20.59
C LEU A 292 -0.86 -22.51 -20.66
N LYS A 293 -1.12 -21.20 -20.79
CA LYS A 293 -0.11 -20.14 -20.86
C LYS A 293 -0.68 -18.79 -20.44
N THR A 294 0.19 -17.88 -20.03
CA THR A 294 -0.18 -16.50 -19.71
C THR A 294 -0.77 -15.78 -20.93
N LYS A 295 -1.63 -14.80 -20.68
CA LYS A 295 -2.17 -13.92 -21.72
C LYS A 295 -1.05 -13.14 -22.43
N SER A 296 -1.25 -12.83 -23.72
CA SER A 296 -0.30 -12.05 -24.55
C SER A 296 -0.69 -10.57 -24.74
N TYR A 297 -1.65 -10.08 -23.95
CA TYR A 297 -2.17 -8.72 -24.00
C TYR A 297 -2.26 -8.10 -22.59
N GLY A 298 -2.14 -6.77 -22.51
CA GLY A 298 -2.45 -5.99 -21.30
C GLY A 298 -1.57 -6.25 -20.07
N GLY A 299 -0.41 -6.92 -20.23
CA GLY A 299 0.46 -7.33 -19.13
C GLY A 299 -0.12 -8.52 -18.35
N ALA A 300 0.51 -9.69 -18.45
CA ALA A 300 0.15 -10.83 -17.61
C ALA A 300 0.50 -10.52 -16.14
N SER A 301 -0.50 -10.43 -15.26
CA SER A 301 -0.27 -10.33 -13.82
C SER A 301 -0.30 -11.72 -13.19
N GLY A 302 0.15 -11.82 -11.95
CA GLY A 302 0.00 -13.03 -11.16
C GLY A 302 0.85 -13.02 -9.91
N GLN A 303 0.92 -14.17 -9.26
CA GLN A 303 1.74 -14.39 -8.08
C GLN A 303 2.69 -15.54 -8.35
N VAL A 304 3.95 -15.39 -7.97
CA VAL A 304 4.93 -16.49 -7.99
C VAL A 304 5.50 -16.65 -6.58
N LEU A 305 5.32 -17.85 -6.02
CA LEU A 305 5.82 -18.26 -4.71
C LEU A 305 7.11 -19.05 -4.92
N ALA A 306 8.26 -18.47 -4.57
CA ALA A 306 9.55 -19.15 -4.59
C ALA A 306 10.03 -19.40 -3.16
N GLY A 307 10.25 -20.67 -2.82
CA GLY A 307 10.83 -21.08 -1.54
C GLY A 307 12.10 -21.90 -1.73
N ILE A 308 13.23 -21.32 -1.31
CA ILE A 308 14.57 -21.92 -1.41
C ILE A 308 15.31 -21.63 -0.10
N GLU A 309 15.27 -22.59 0.81
CA GLU A 309 15.90 -22.56 2.12
C GLU A 309 17.44 -22.67 2.05
N ALA A 310 18.21 -21.74 2.64
CA ALA A 310 19.64 -21.92 3.00
C ALA A 310 20.27 -20.69 3.72
N THR A 311 19.80 -20.22 4.88
CA THR A 311 20.44 -19.07 5.57
C THR A 311 20.77 -19.29 7.06
N ASN A 312 21.89 -18.68 7.46
CA ASN A 312 21.96 -17.94 8.72
C ASN A 312 22.12 -16.44 8.36
N GLU A 313 22.06 -15.55 9.34
CA GLU A 313 22.07 -14.09 9.13
C GLU A 313 23.38 -13.54 8.51
N ARG A 314 24.44 -14.36 8.35
CA ARG A 314 25.75 -13.95 7.81
C ARG A 314 25.86 -14.07 6.29
N TYR A 315 24.88 -14.67 5.61
CA TYR A 315 24.94 -14.93 4.17
C TYR A 315 23.75 -14.30 3.44
N THR A 316 24.01 -13.19 2.76
CA THR A 316 23.06 -12.55 1.85
C THR A 316 22.95 -13.35 0.55
N GLN A 317 21.73 -13.58 0.08
CA GLN A 317 21.44 -14.35 -1.13
C GLN A 317 20.71 -13.48 -2.16
N GLN A 318 20.86 -13.79 -3.44
CA GLN A 318 20.10 -13.14 -4.51
C GLN A 318 18.99 -14.07 -4.99
N LEU A 319 17.75 -13.60 -4.99
CA LEU A 319 16.60 -14.33 -5.54
C LEU A 319 16.19 -13.75 -6.89
N GLU A 320 16.03 -14.65 -7.85
CA GLU A 320 15.46 -14.38 -9.16
C GLU A 320 14.23 -15.25 -9.40
N ILE A 321 13.18 -14.65 -9.95
CA ILE A 321 12.03 -15.36 -10.49
C ILE A 321 12.15 -15.32 -12.01
N PHE A 322 11.94 -16.46 -12.67
CA PHE A 322 12.05 -16.53 -14.13
C PHE A 322 10.86 -17.24 -14.76
N THR A 323 10.57 -16.88 -16.01
CA THR A 323 9.50 -17.48 -16.79
C THR A 323 9.95 -17.81 -18.21
N GLN A 324 9.40 -18.88 -18.79
CA GLN A 324 9.76 -19.35 -20.13
C GLN A 324 8.50 -19.72 -20.94
N PRO A 325 8.49 -19.50 -22.28
CA PRO A 325 7.39 -19.94 -23.14
C PRO A 325 7.26 -21.48 -23.20
N TYR A 326 8.36 -22.20 -23.00
CA TYR A 326 8.45 -23.66 -22.90
C TYR A 326 9.71 -24.04 -22.12
N ALA A 327 9.85 -25.29 -21.69
CA ALA A 327 10.89 -25.74 -20.75
C ALA A 327 12.34 -25.46 -21.20
N ASP A 328 12.59 -25.37 -22.50
CA ASP A 328 13.93 -25.09 -23.07
C ASP A 328 13.96 -23.72 -23.78
N GLY A 329 13.02 -22.84 -23.46
CA GLY A 329 12.91 -21.48 -24.01
C GLY A 329 13.77 -20.46 -23.28
N ALA A 330 13.95 -19.28 -23.88
CA ALA A 330 14.64 -18.18 -23.23
C ALA A 330 13.95 -17.77 -21.92
N GLU A 331 14.73 -17.57 -20.86
CA GLU A 331 14.25 -17.07 -19.58
C GLU A 331 13.99 -15.56 -19.66
N SER A 332 12.80 -15.14 -19.24
CA SER A 332 12.51 -13.76 -18.85
C SER A 332 12.62 -13.68 -17.33
N VAL A 333 13.65 -12.98 -16.84
CA VAL A 333 14.04 -12.93 -15.44
C VAL A 333 13.56 -11.65 -14.78
N TYR A 334 13.00 -11.77 -13.58
CA TYR A 334 12.66 -10.71 -12.65
C TYR A 334 13.53 -10.89 -11.40
N ASN A 335 14.40 -9.93 -11.13
CA ASN A 335 15.29 -9.96 -9.97
C ASN A 335 14.50 -9.46 -8.75
N VAL A 336 14.36 -10.29 -7.71
CA VAL A 336 13.66 -9.92 -6.46
C VAL A 336 14.60 -9.13 -5.53
N GLY A 337 15.90 -9.12 -5.83
CA GLY A 337 16.93 -8.41 -5.09
C GLY A 337 17.73 -9.31 -4.15
N LEU A 338 18.44 -8.66 -3.25
CA LEU A 338 19.17 -9.31 -2.15
C LEU A 338 18.21 -9.58 -0.99
N ILE A 339 18.18 -10.82 -0.52
CA ILE A 339 17.35 -11.26 0.60
C ILE A 339 18.17 -12.05 1.62
N THR A 340 17.70 -12.00 2.85
CA THR A 340 18.28 -12.63 4.04
C THR A 340 17.22 -13.49 4.73
N ASP A 341 17.54 -14.04 5.89
CA ASP A 341 16.58 -14.78 6.71
C ASP A 341 15.27 -14.01 6.95
N GLY A 342 14.18 -14.62 6.51
CA GLY A 342 12.83 -14.19 6.77
C GLY A 342 11.77 -14.80 5.84
N ILE A 343 10.52 -14.46 6.15
CA ILE A 343 9.38 -14.60 5.25
C ILE A 343 9.23 -13.27 4.52
N TRP A 344 9.15 -13.30 3.18
CA TRP A 344 9.08 -12.10 2.34
C TRP A 344 7.78 -12.08 1.51
N LYS A 345 7.24 -10.88 1.29
CA LYS A 345 6.19 -10.61 0.29
C LYS A 345 6.61 -9.35 -0.49
N ASN A 346 6.59 -9.43 -1.82
CA ASN A 346 6.87 -8.30 -2.73
C ASN A 346 8.21 -7.57 -2.46
N GLY A 347 9.25 -8.32 -2.09
CA GLY A 347 10.57 -7.74 -1.77
C GLY A 347 10.70 -7.15 -0.36
N GLN A 348 9.65 -7.13 0.45
CA GLN A 348 9.70 -6.73 1.86
C GLN A 348 9.67 -7.95 2.78
N ARG A 349 10.45 -7.90 3.88
CA ARG A 349 10.50 -8.95 4.90
C ARG A 349 9.38 -8.75 5.92
N ILE A 350 8.38 -9.63 5.90
CA ILE A 350 7.22 -9.59 6.80
C ILE A 350 7.44 -10.36 8.12
N GLN A 351 8.49 -11.18 8.23
CA GLN A 351 8.87 -11.87 9.46
C GLN A 351 10.37 -12.23 9.45
N SER A 352 11.07 -12.11 10.58
CA SER A 352 12.53 -12.37 10.74
C SER A 352 12.83 -13.47 11.76
N GLY A 353 14.05 -14.05 11.69
CA GLY A 353 14.60 -14.94 12.74
C GLY A 353 14.26 -16.43 12.62
N HIS A 354 14.35 -17.02 11.42
CA HIS A 354 13.95 -18.41 11.11
C HIS A 354 15.02 -19.21 10.32
N GLY A 355 16.19 -18.64 10.05
CA GLY A 355 17.21 -19.10 9.08
C GLY A 355 16.68 -19.58 7.71
N SER A 356 15.54 -19.06 7.27
CA SER A 356 14.78 -19.54 6.11
C SER A 356 14.58 -18.43 5.09
N VAL A 357 14.39 -18.76 3.82
CA VAL A 357 14.19 -17.77 2.76
C VAL A 357 13.03 -18.17 1.86
N PHE A 358 11.94 -17.43 1.97
CA PHE A 358 10.72 -17.62 1.19
C PHE A 358 10.22 -16.27 0.69
N SER A 359 9.79 -16.20 -0.58
CA SER A 359 9.19 -14.99 -1.14
C SER A 359 7.97 -15.30 -1.99
N LEU A 360 6.86 -14.64 -1.68
CA LEU A 360 5.71 -14.52 -2.57
C LEU A 360 5.80 -13.16 -3.27
N VAL A 361 5.88 -13.17 -4.59
CA VAL A 361 5.94 -11.93 -5.39
C VAL A 361 4.67 -11.82 -6.24
N ASP A 362 3.90 -10.79 -5.95
CA ASP A 362 2.83 -10.26 -6.81
C ASP A 362 3.50 -9.56 -8.01
N VAL A 363 3.60 -10.26 -9.14
CA VAL A 363 4.30 -9.77 -10.34
C VAL A 363 3.29 -9.03 -11.25
N PRO A 364 3.43 -7.71 -11.48
CA PRO A 364 2.52 -6.95 -12.35
C PRO A 364 2.74 -7.25 -13.84
N THR A 365 3.95 -7.64 -14.24
CA THR A 365 4.31 -7.96 -15.63
C THR A 365 5.15 -9.23 -15.72
N ILE A 366 4.45 -10.35 -15.90
CA ILE A 366 4.98 -11.67 -16.26
C ILE A 366 5.18 -11.74 -17.78
N ALA A 367 6.11 -12.58 -18.26
CA ALA A 367 6.29 -12.79 -19.70
C ALA A 367 5.02 -13.33 -20.38
N ASN A 368 4.69 -12.75 -21.54
CA ASN A 368 3.55 -13.14 -22.37
C ASN A 368 3.72 -14.57 -22.94
N SER A 369 2.62 -15.32 -23.00
CA SER A 369 2.59 -16.72 -23.49
C SER A 369 3.55 -17.69 -22.76
N ALA A 370 3.97 -17.36 -21.53
CA ALA A 370 4.77 -18.23 -20.67
C ALA A 370 3.98 -19.47 -20.23
N THR A 371 4.63 -20.64 -20.24
CA THR A 371 4.07 -21.90 -19.74
C THR A 371 4.79 -22.41 -18.48
N VAL A 372 6.07 -22.05 -18.32
CA VAL A 372 6.98 -22.50 -17.25
C VAL A 372 7.37 -21.32 -16.35
N PHE A 373 7.41 -21.60 -15.05
CA PHE A 373 7.66 -20.66 -13.96
C PHE A 373 8.73 -21.23 -13.05
N GLY A 374 9.69 -20.42 -12.62
CA GLY A 374 10.78 -20.87 -11.77
C GLY A 374 11.30 -19.82 -10.81
N GLY A 375 11.97 -20.30 -9.77
CA GLY A 375 12.79 -19.51 -8.86
C GLY A 375 14.23 -19.99 -8.95
N ARG A 376 15.19 -19.06 -8.86
CA ARG A 376 16.62 -19.31 -8.79
C ARG A 376 17.20 -18.49 -7.64
N VAL A 377 17.99 -19.12 -6.79
CA VAL A 377 18.80 -18.43 -5.76
C VAL A 377 20.27 -18.72 -5.98
N THR A 378 21.10 -17.70 -5.81
CA THR A 378 22.57 -17.78 -5.77
C THR A 378 23.10 -17.40 -4.37
N GLY A 379 24.26 -17.93 -4.00
CA GLY A 379 24.78 -17.83 -2.63
C GLY A 379 24.24 -18.92 -1.68
N VAL A 380 23.77 -20.03 -2.23
CA VAL A 380 23.20 -21.15 -1.47
C VAL A 380 24.31 -21.95 -0.77
N HIS A 381 24.22 -22.06 0.55
CA HIS A 381 25.13 -22.86 1.39
C HIS A 381 24.33 -23.73 2.37
N TRP A 382 24.55 -25.05 2.33
CA TRP A 382 23.87 -26.09 3.14
C TRP A 382 22.40 -26.37 2.75
N ASN A 383 21.65 -27.07 3.62
CA ASN A 383 20.39 -27.77 3.32
C ASN A 383 19.31 -26.92 2.63
N THR A 384 18.51 -27.53 1.74
CA THR A 384 17.39 -26.85 1.07
C THR A 384 16.18 -27.76 0.85
N CYS A 385 15.06 -27.44 1.51
CA CYS A 385 13.72 -27.78 1.03
C CYS A 385 13.30 -26.82 -0.11
N LEU A 386 12.57 -27.33 -1.11
CA LEU A 386 12.19 -26.56 -2.30
C LEU A 386 10.69 -26.58 -2.59
N PHE A 387 10.13 -25.41 -2.87
CA PHE A 387 8.82 -25.26 -3.50
C PHE A 387 8.74 -24.09 -4.48
N ILE A 388 7.98 -24.27 -5.56
CA ILE A 388 7.68 -23.25 -6.55
C ILE A 388 6.20 -23.31 -6.92
N GLY A 389 5.49 -22.21 -6.70
CA GLY A 389 4.09 -22.04 -7.06
C GLY A 389 3.90 -20.85 -8.00
N ALA A 390 2.90 -20.92 -8.86
CA ALA A 390 2.49 -19.80 -9.71
C ALA A 390 0.96 -19.75 -9.81
N ALA A 391 0.35 -18.57 -9.62
CA ALA A 391 -1.06 -18.29 -9.83
C ALA A 391 -1.18 -17.08 -10.78
N VAL A 392 -1.36 -17.33 -12.08
CA VAL A 392 -1.03 -16.36 -13.14
C VAL A 392 -2.14 -16.19 -14.17
N ASP A 393 -2.31 -14.96 -14.66
CA ASP A 393 -3.37 -14.58 -15.60
C ASP A 393 -3.23 -15.33 -16.92
N ILE A 394 -4.19 -16.20 -17.22
CA ILE A 394 -4.17 -16.98 -18.46
C ILE A 394 -4.97 -16.33 -19.59
N ALA A 395 -4.67 -16.81 -20.79
CA ALA A 395 -5.48 -16.69 -21.99
C ALA A 395 -6.89 -17.34 -21.82
N PHE A 396 -7.78 -16.68 -21.08
CA PHE A 396 -9.19 -17.07 -20.92
C PHE A 396 -10.12 -16.25 -21.84
N PRO A 397 -11.28 -16.79 -22.28
CA PRO A 397 -12.18 -16.05 -23.16
C PRO A 397 -13.15 -15.10 -22.45
N ASP A 398 -13.29 -13.89 -23.00
CA ASP A 398 -14.27 -12.88 -22.58
C ASP A 398 -15.55 -12.96 -23.41
N PHE A 399 -16.70 -12.73 -22.78
CA PHE A 399 -18.02 -12.83 -23.41
C PHE A 399 -18.86 -11.56 -23.22
N SER A 400 -19.22 -10.91 -24.33
CA SER A 400 -20.27 -9.89 -24.35
C SER A 400 -21.60 -10.57 -24.65
N SER A 401 -22.66 -10.23 -23.92
CA SER A 401 -23.86 -11.06 -23.91
C SER A 401 -25.11 -10.34 -23.47
N ARG A 402 -26.27 -10.89 -23.86
CA ARG A 402 -27.58 -10.45 -23.40
C ARG A 402 -28.62 -11.54 -23.63
N GLN A 403 -29.29 -11.98 -22.55
CA GLN A 403 -30.58 -12.66 -22.67
C GLN A 403 -31.72 -11.63 -22.60
N THR A 404 -32.83 -11.92 -23.28
CA THR A 404 -34.10 -11.20 -23.18
C THR A 404 -35.25 -12.20 -23.19
N THR A 405 -36.27 -11.96 -22.36
CA THR A 405 -37.53 -12.69 -22.40
C THR A 405 -38.62 -11.68 -22.75
N THR A 406 -39.46 -11.98 -23.72
CA THR A 406 -40.62 -11.16 -24.07
C THR A 406 -41.89 -12.00 -24.12
N LEU A 407 -43.05 -11.33 -24.07
CA LEU A 407 -44.36 -11.95 -24.27
C LEU A 407 -44.96 -11.40 -25.57
N SER A 408 -45.36 -12.30 -26.49
CA SER A 408 -46.06 -11.95 -27.74
C SER A 408 -47.12 -12.99 -28.03
N ASP A 409 -48.33 -12.58 -28.39
CA ASP A 409 -49.39 -13.47 -28.90
C ASP A 409 -49.73 -14.66 -27.96
N GLY A 410 -49.63 -14.44 -26.65
CA GLY A 410 -49.84 -15.46 -25.61
C GLY A 410 -48.67 -16.44 -25.41
N LYS A 411 -47.53 -16.21 -26.07
CA LYS A 411 -46.32 -17.02 -26.00
C LYS A 411 -45.17 -16.26 -25.36
N VAL A 412 -44.33 -16.98 -24.62
CA VAL A 412 -43.07 -16.43 -24.07
C VAL A 412 -41.94 -16.71 -25.05
N ILE A 413 -41.18 -15.69 -25.43
CA ILE A 413 -40.07 -15.79 -26.37
C ILE A 413 -38.79 -15.43 -25.64
N VAL A 414 -37.93 -16.42 -25.41
CA VAL A 414 -36.59 -16.23 -24.83
C VAL A 414 -35.59 -16.12 -25.97
N LYS A 415 -34.78 -15.05 -25.98
CA LYS A 415 -33.71 -14.85 -26.95
C LYS A 415 -32.41 -14.56 -26.23
N GLY A 416 -31.32 -15.16 -26.68
CA GLY A 416 -29.98 -14.79 -26.23
C GLY A 416 -29.07 -14.44 -27.41
N THR A 417 -28.22 -13.46 -27.19
CA THR A 417 -27.07 -13.12 -28.03
C THR A 417 -25.82 -13.22 -27.18
N ILE A 418 -24.81 -13.95 -27.68
CA ILE A 418 -23.52 -14.15 -27.04
C ILE A 418 -22.45 -13.90 -28.10
N THR A 419 -21.44 -13.09 -27.78
CA THR A 419 -20.27 -12.85 -28.63
C THR A 419 -19.03 -13.12 -27.80
N ASN A 420 -18.12 -13.95 -28.30
CA ASN A 420 -16.77 -14.05 -27.73
C ASN A 420 -15.98 -12.79 -28.13
N VAL A 421 -15.72 -11.92 -27.17
CA VAL A 421 -15.09 -10.60 -27.35
C VAL A 421 -13.63 -10.57 -26.89
N SER A 422 -13.05 -11.73 -26.57
CA SER A 422 -11.65 -11.89 -26.15
C SER A 422 -10.71 -11.01 -26.99
N PRO A 423 -9.80 -10.22 -26.40
CA PRO A 423 -8.87 -9.40 -27.18
C PRO A 423 -7.87 -10.25 -27.99
N GLN A 424 -7.71 -11.52 -27.64
CA GLN A 424 -6.66 -12.42 -28.12
C GLN A 424 -7.17 -13.46 -29.13
N GLN A 425 -6.40 -13.70 -30.20
CA GLN A 425 -6.82 -14.61 -31.28
C GLN A 425 -6.91 -16.08 -30.82
N SER A 426 -7.76 -16.86 -31.50
CA SER A 426 -7.94 -18.31 -31.29
C SER A 426 -8.23 -18.75 -29.84
N THR A 427 -8.64 -17.82 -28.97
CA THR A 427 -8.96 -18.04 -27.56
C THR A 427 -10.47 -18.17 -27.42
N GLY A 428 -10.94 -19.17 -26.68
CA GLY A 428 -12.35 -19.55 -26.71
C GLY A 428 -12.64 -20.90 -26.08
N ILE A 429 -13.80 -21.47 -26.45
CA ILE A 429 -14.30 -22.75 -25.94
C ILE A 429 -14.49 -23.74 -27.11
N TYR A 430 -14.13 -25.01 -26.90
CA TYR A 430 -14.28 -26.11 -27.87
C TYR A 430 -15.02 -27.32 -27.25
N ASP A 431 -15.59 -28.17 -28.12
CA ASP A 431 -16.62 -29.17 -27.81
C ASP A 431 -17.77 -28.59 -26.96
N GLY A 432 -18.11 -27.33 -27.24
CA GLY A 432 -19.03 -26.52 -26.46
C GLY A 432 -20.51 -26.90 -26.62
N ASN A 433 -21.28 -26.59 -25.58
CA ASN A 433 -22.74 -26.62 -25.60
C ASN A 433 -23.35 -25.43 -24.86
N LEU A 434 -24.51 -24.99 -25.36
CA LEU A 434 -25.34 -23.94 -24.78
C LEU A 434 -26.55 -24.59 -24.11
N THR A 435 -26.70 -24.41 -22.79
CA THR A 435 -27.93 -24.74 -22.08
C THR A 435 -28.83 -23.51 -21.97
N VAL A 436 -30.15 -23.71 -22.13
CA VAL A 436 -31.20 -22.71 -21.91
C VAL A 436 -32.23 -23.32 -20.98
N THR A 437 -32.16 -22.93 -19.71
CA THR A 437 -33.11 -23.27 -18.65
C THR A 437 -34.30 -22.30 -18.69
N LEU A 438 -35.50 -22.85 -18.75
CA LEU A 438 -36.74 -22.09 -18.81
C LEU A 438 -37.46 -22.06 -17.45
N ASP A 439 -38.40 -21.14 -17.30
CA ASP A 439 -39.36 -21.17 -16.19
C ASP A 439 -40.20 -22.46 -16.23
N PRO A 440 -40.43 -23.15 -15.10
CA PRO A 440 -41.18 -24.40 -15.02
C PRO A 440 -42.65 -24.28 -15.45
N SER A 441 -43.18 -23.07 -15.50
CA SER A 441 -44.52 -22.76 -16.03
C SER A 441 -44.59 -22.84 -17.57
N LEU A 442 -43.46 -23.03 -18.27
CA LEU A 442 -43.35 -23.00 -19.72
C LEU A 442 -43.22 -24.39 -20.35
N ALA A 443 -43.65 -24.51 -21.60
CA ALA A 443 -43.40 -25.65 -22.48
C ALA A 443 -42.76 -25.18 -23.78
N VAL A 444 -41.70 -25.86 -24.24
CA VAL A 444 -41.04 -25.58 -25.51
C VAL A 444 -42.01 -25.85 -26.66
N GLU A 445 -42.19 -24.88 -27.56
CA GLU A 445 -42.99 -25.04 -28.78
C GLU A 445 -42.11 -25.06 -30.03
N ASN A 446 -41.15 -24.14 -30.12
CA ASN A 446 -40.22 -24.01 -31.24
C ASN A 446 -38.90 -23.41 -30.76
N TYR A 447 -37.81 -23.65 -31.48
CA TYR A 447 -36.49 -23.10 -31.20
C TYR A 447 -35.70 -22.88 -32.48
N GLN A 448 -34.83 -21.89 -32.48
CA GLN A 448 -33.89 -21.59 -33.56
C GLN A 448 -32.54 -21.18 -32.97
N ILE A 449 -31.46 -21.54 -33.65
CA ILE A 449 -30.10 -21.13 -33.32
C ILE A 449 -29.33 -20.79 -34.61
N THR A 450 -28.51 -19.76 -34.51
CA THR A 450 -27.71 -19.15 -35.57
C THR A 450 -26.31 -18.93 -35.01
N VAL A 451 -25.28 -19.26 -35.79
CA VAL A 451 -23.88 -18.93 -35.44
C VAL A 451 -23.27 -18.14 -36.59
N ASN A 452 -22.64 -17.01 -36.27
CA ASN A 452 -22.02 -16.09 -37.23
C ASN A 452 -22.97 -15.70 -38.39
N GLY A 453 -24.22 -15.39 -38.05
CA GLY A 453 -25.28 -15.04 -39.01
C GLY A 453 -25.80 -16.19 -39.88
N SER A 454 -25.24 -17.40 -39.72
CA SER A 454 -25.64 -18.59 -40.48
C SER A 454 -26.50 -19.53 -39.61
N SER A 455 -27.64 -19.97 -40.15
CA SER A 455 -28.45 -21.03 -39.53
C SER A 455 -27.63 -22.32 -39.42
N THR A 456 -27.47 -22.84 -38.21
CA THR A 456 -26.34 -23.74 -37.90
C THR A 456 -26.55 -25.16 -38.45
N SER A 457 -25.89 -25.49 -39.56
CA SER A 457 -25.87 -26.87 -40.07
C SER A 457 -25.13 -27.79 -39.09
N GLY A 458 -25.73 -28.94 -38.79
CA GLY A 458 -25.15 -29.94 -37.88
C GLY A 458 -25.24 -29.63 -36.38
N ALA A 459 -25.86 -28.51 -35.96
CA ALA A 459 -26.18 -28.31 -34.55
C ALA A 459 -27.33 -29.22 -34.13
N ALA A 460 -27.12 -29.99 -33.07
CA ALA A 460 -28.12 -30.84 -32.45
C ALA A 460 -28.73 -30.15 -31.22
N VAL A 461 -29.89 -30.65 -30.77
CA VAL A 461 -30.54 -30.19 -29.55
C VAL A 461 -31.08 -31.37 -28.75
N ARG A 462 -30.95 -31.30 -27.43
CA ARG A 462 -31.56 -32.22 -26.47
C ARG A 462 -32.53 -31.43 -25.59
N GLN A 463 -33.69 -32.01 -25.27
CA GLN A 463 -34.62 -31.43 -24.31
C GLN A 463 -34.61 -32.28 -23.05
N ASP A 464 -34.16 -31.68 -21.96
CA ASP A 464 -34.04 -32.29 -20.65
C ASP A 464 -34.93 -31.54 -19.63
N SER A 465 -34.90 -31.97 -18.37
CA SER A 465 -35.40 -31.18 -17.26
C SER A 465 -34.67 -31.53 -15.97
N TYR A 466 -34.42 -30.54 -15.12
CA TYR A 466 -34.01 -30.77 -13.72
C TYR A 466 -35.14 -30.41 -12.76
N THR A 467 -35.03 -30.86 -11.52
CA THR A 467 -35.92 -30.48 -10.42
C THR A 467 -35.13 -29.61 -9.46
N ASP A 468 -35.68 -28.47 -9.04
CA ASP A 468 -35.07 -27.60 -8.03
C ASP A 468 -35.33 -28.08 -6.59
N GLU A 469 -34.81 -27.35 -5.60
CA GLU A 469 -34.96 -27.68 -4.17
C GLU A 469 -36.42 -27.61 -3.67
N ASP A 470 -37.26 -26.80 -4.32
CA ASP A 470 -38.70 -26.69 -4.08
C ASP A 470 -39.52 -27.82 -4.73
N GLY A 471 -38.88 -28.72 -5.50
CA GLY A 471 -39.54 -29.81 -6.22
C GLY A 471 -40.16 -29.42 -7.57
N LYS A 472 -39.80 -28.25 -8.10
CA LYS A 472 -40.32 -27.65 -9.34
C LYS A 472 -39.50 -28.13 -10.54
N ILE A 473 -40.16 -28.54 -11.62
CA ILE A 473 -39.50 -29.16 -12.79
C ILE A 473 -39.24 -28.11 -13.88
N HIS A 474 -37.98 -27.71 -14.03
CA HIS A 474 -37.50 -26.76 -15.04
C HIS A 474 -37.19 -27.46 -16.38
N PRO A 475 -37.80 -27.05 -17.51
CA PRO A 475 -37.37 -27.48 -18.84
C PRO A 475 -35.98 -26.90 -19.20
N VAL A 476 -35.15 -27.70 -19.88
CA VAL A 476 -33.84 -27.28 -20.39
C VAL A 476 -33.70 -27.67 -21.86
N LEU A 477 -33.30 -26.73 -22.72
CA LEU A 477 -32.76 -27.05 -24.05
C LEU A 477 -31.23 -27.05 -23.98
N THR A 478 -30.59 -28.09 -24.47
CA THR A 478 -29.13 -28.16 -24.64
C THR A 478 -28.82 -28.19 -26.14
N PHE A 479 -28.22 -27.12 -26.67
CA PHE A 479 -27.73 -27.05 -28.06
C PHE A 479 -26.24 -27.44 -28.10
N PHE A 480 -25.85 -28.32 -29.01
CA PHE A 480 -24.48 -28.86 -29.07
C PHE A 480 -24.08 -29.28 -30.49
N GLY A 481 -22.78 -29.30 -30.78
CA GLY A 481 -22.25 -29.67 -32.10
C GLY A 481 -22.47 -28.63 -33.20
N GLY A 482 -22.02 -28.94 -34.41
CA GLY A 482 -22.03 -28.01 -35.54
C GLY A 482 -21.23 -26.74 -35.23
N GLY A 483 -21.78 -25.58 -35.54
CA GLY A 483 -21.20 -24.28 -35.16
C GLY A 483 -21.28 -23.96 -33.66
N VAL A 484 -22.00 -24.73 -32.83
CA VAL A 484 -22.10 -24.48 -31.38
C VAL A 484 -20.89 -25.04 -30.64
N SER A 485 -20.22 -26.06 -31.17
CA SER A 485 -19.10 -26.74 -30.49
C SER A 485 -17.76 -26.01 -30.58
N SER A 486 -17.69 -24.85 -31.23
CA SER A 486 -16.46 -24.05 -31.41
C SER A 486 -16.81 -22.57 -31.29
N PHE A 487 -16.25 -21.87 -30.30
CA PHE A 487 -16.64 -20.49 -29.99
C PHE A 487 -15.42 -19.64 -29.58
N TYR A 488 -14.75 -19.07 -30.57
CA TYR A 488 -13.50 -18.30 -30.45
C TYR A 488 -13.71 -16.81 -30.69
N LYS A 489 -12.67 -15.98 -30.46
CA LYS A 489 -12.72 -14.53 -30.67
C LYS A 489 -13.46 -14.13 -31.95
N GLY A 490 -14.50 -13.30 -31.80
CA GLY A 490 -15.33 -12.78 -32.88
C GLY A 490 -16.52 -13.66 -33.25
N ASP A 491 -16.58 -14.91 -32.80
CA ASP A 491 -17.74 -15.77 -32.99
C ASP A 491 -18.94 -15.24 -32.19
N LYS A 492 -20.13 -15.40 -32.77
CA LYS A 492 -21.41 -14.92 -32.24
C LYS A 492 -22.47 -16.02 -32.33
N ILE A 493 -23.05 -16.40 -31.19
CA ILE A 493 -24.21 -17.28 -31.08
C ILE A 493 -25.45 -16.43 -30.85
N GLU A 494 -26.51 -16.70 -31.62
CA GLU A 494 -27.83 -16.10 -31.45
C GLU A 494 -28.89 -17.20 -31.44
N TYR A 495 -29.77 -17.19 -30.43
CA TYR A 495 -30.83 -18.18 -30.32
C TYR A 495 -32.19 -17.53 -30.03
N THR A 496 -33.26 -18.28 -30.29
CA THR A 496 -34.63 -17.95 -29.92
C THR A 496 -35.39 -19.22 -29.54
N VAL A 497 -36.02 -19.24 -28.38
CA VAL A 497 -36.91 -20.32 -27.91
C VAL A 497 -38.30 -19.73 -27.69
N THR A 498 -39.29 -20.26 -28.42
CA THR A 498 -40.70 -19.89 -28.30
C THR A 498 -41.41 -20.91 -27.43
N CYS A 499 -42.14 -20.44 -26.42
CA CYS A 499 -42.72 -21.25 -25.37
C CYS A 499 -44.23 -21.00 -25.19
N GLN A 500 -44.97 -22.08 -24.96
CA GLN A 500 -46.35 -22.07 -24.48
C GLN A 500 -46.38 -21.93 -22.96
N ILE A 501 -47.38 -21.24 -22.42
CA ILE A 501 -47.61 -21.08 -20.97
C ILE A 501 -48.50 -22.23 -20.50
N ARG A 502 -48.01 -23.08 -19.57
CA ARG A 502 -48.78 -24.20 -18.98
C ARG A 502 -49.68 -23.76 -17.83
N ASN A 503 -49.28 -22.71 -17.10
CA ASN A 503 -50.00 -22.20 -15.93
C ASN A 503 -50.41 -20.74 -16.15
N SER A 504 -51.70 -20.50 -16.40
CA SER A 504 -52.26 -19.16 -16.64
C SER A 504 -52.33 -18.26 -15.39
N GLY A 505 -51.86 -18.73 -14.22
CA GLY A 505 -51.68 -17.94 -13.00
C GLY A 505 -50.24 -17.52 -12.70
N ALA A 506 -49.27 -17.87 -13.55
CA ALA A 506 -47.87 -17.45 -13.37
C ALA A 506 -47.71 -15.96 -13.74
N THR A 507 -47.25 -15.13 -12.81
CA THR A 507 -47.14 -13.67 -12.97
C THR A 507 -45.78 -13.20 -13.52
N ARG A 508 -44.78 -14.08 -13.48
CA ARG A 508 -43.39 -13.86 -13.92
C ARG A 508 -42.87 -15.19 -14.50
N PHE A 509 -42.01 -15.10 -15.50
CA PHE A 509 -41.26 -16.24 -16.03
C PHE A 509 -39.77 -15.92 -15.98
N ASP A 510 -38.99 -16.66 -15.21
CA ASP A 510 -37.54 -16.50 -15.09
C ASP A 510 -36.79 -17.55 -15.91
N ASN A 511 -35.95 -17.08 -16.82
CA ASN A 511 -35.16 -17.92 -17.72
C ASN A 511 -33.66 -17.61 -17.55
N ARG A 512 -32.81 -18.61 -17.79
CA ARG A 512 -31.35 -18.49 -17.67
C ARG A 512 -30.64 -19.41 -18.64
N ASP A 513 -29.50 -18.98 -19.14
CA ASP A 513 -28.65 -19.73 -20.06
C ASP A 513 -27.22 -19.82 -19.53
N ALA A 514 -26.52 -20.84 -20.00
CA ALA A 514 -25.12 -21.06 -19.68
C ALA A 514 -24.39 -21.72 -20.84
N PHE A 515 -23.13 -21.33 -21.05
CA PHE A 515 -22.25 -21.97 -22.02
C PHE A 515 -21.20 -22.81 -21.29
N HIS A 516 -20.97 -24.03 -21.78
CA HIS A 516 -20.06 -25.01 -21.18
C HIS A 516 -19.18 -25.61 -22.27
N GLY A 517 -17.95 -26.01 -21.95
CA GLY A 517 -17.05 -26.68 -22.89
C GLY A 517 -15.60 -26.63 -22.44
N TYR A 518 -14.67 -27.14 -23.24
CA TYR A 518 -13.25 -27.13 -22.92
C TYR A 518 -12.58 -25.82 -23.33
N LEU A 519 -11.65 -25.32 -22.52
CA LEU A 519 -10.88 -24.10 -22.79
C LEU A 519 -9.86 -24.29 -23.92
N GLN A 520 -9.85 -23.39 -24.92
CA GLN A 520 -8.76 -23.23 -25.88
C GLN A 520 -7.98 -21.94 -25.60
N SER A 521 -6.68 -22.08 -25.35
CA SER A 521 -5.75 -21.01 -24.98
C SER A 521 -4.87 -20.66 -26.18
N GLU A 522 -5.12 -19.53 -26.85
CA GLU A 522 -4.43 -19.11 -28.10
C GLU A 522 -4.24 -20.24 -29.13
N GLY A 523 -5.32 -20.94 -29.50
CA GLY A 523 -5.25 -22.04 -30.47
C GLY A 523 -4.72 -23.37 -29.94
N VAL A 524 -4.38 -23.46 -28.65
CA VAL A 524 -3.99 -24.72 -27.99
C VAL A 524 -5.17 -25.29 -27.19
N PRO A 525 -5.73 -26.46 -27.57
CA PRO A 525 -6.79 -27.11 -26.81
C PRO A 525 -6.25 -27.60 -25.46
N THR A 526 -6.84 -27.14 -24.34
CA THR A 526 -6.24 -27.36 -23.01
C THR A 526 -6.78 -28.54 -22.22
N GLY A 527 -7.90 -29.13 -22.64
CA GLY A 527 -8.56 -30.23 -21.91
C GLY A 527 -9.26 -29.84 -20.61
N TYR A 528 -9.11 -28.61 -20.10
CA TYR A 528 -9.87 -28.14 -18.93
C TYR A 528 -11.32 -27.84 -19.29
N TRP A 529 -12.25 -28.59 -18.70
CA TRP A 529 -13.68 -28.36 -18.85
C TRP A 529 -14.12 -27.17 -18.00
N ILE A 530 -14.60 -26.12 -18.66
CA ILE A 530 -15.19 -24.96 -17.99
C ILE A 530 -16.70 -25.15 -17.94
N ASN A 531 -17.21 -25.42 -16.73
CA ASN A 531 -18.63 -25.39 -16.46
C ASN A 531 -19.09 -23.93 -16.33
N GLN A 532 -20.17 -23.54 -17.01
CA GLN A 532 -20.72 -22.18 -16.95
C GLN A 532 -19.67 -21.09 -17.27
N ALA A 533 -18.86 -21.34 -18.31
CA ALA A 533 -17.87 -20.39 -18.88
C ALA A 533 -18.48 -19.01 -19.18
N TRP A 534 -19.80 -19.01 -19.41
CA TRP A 534 -20.64 -17.84 -19.41
C TRP A 534 -22.03 -18.19 -18.85
N THR A 535 -22.73 -17.21 -18.27
CA THR A 535 -24.17 -17.30 -17.96
C THR A 535 -24.90 -15.98 -18.23
N SER A 536 -26.20 -16.04 -18.47
CA SER A 536 -27.10 -14.90 -18.30
C SER A 536 -28.47 -15.33 -17.80
N SER A 537 -29.31 -14.33 -17.49
CA SER A 537 -30.71 -14.53 -17.16
C SER A 537 -31.56 -13.38 -17.69
N SER A 538 -32.84 -13.65 -17.88
CA SER A 538 -33.83 -12.62 -18.15
C SER A 538 -35.21 -13.10 -17.72
N TYR A 539 -36.12 -12.16 -17.51
CA TYR A 539 -37.48 -12.46 -17.11
C TYR A 539 -38.48 -11.59 -17.88
N VAL A 540 -39.73 -12.05 -17.94
CA VAL A 540 -40.86 -11.21 -18.33
C VAL A 540 -41.96 -11.35 -17.28
N VAL A 541 -42.64 -10.23 -17.00
CA VAL A 541 -43.83 -10.18 -16.13
C VAL A 541 -45.05 -10.25 -17.03
N THR A 542 -46.07 -11.03 -16.68
CA THR A 542 -47.32 -11.05 -17.46
C THR A 542 -48.04 -9.70 -17.35
N PRO A 543 -48.68 -9.21 -18.43
CA PRO A 543 -49.46 -7.99 -18.40
C PRO A 543 -50.67 -8.09 -17.47
N ALA A 544 -50.68 -7.20 -16.47
CA ALA A 544 -51.81 -6.96 -15.59
C ALA A 544 -52.69 -5.88 -16.22
N TYR A 545 -53.82 -6.30 -16.80
CA TYR A 545 -54.78 -5.41 -17.46
C TYR A 545 -55.88 -4.96 -16.50
N THR A 546 -56.24 -3.67 -16.51
CA THR A 546 -57.51 -3.23 -15.92
C THR A 546 -58.66 -3.61 -16.85
N ILE A 547 -59.69 -4.28 -16.34
CA ILE A 547 -60.92 -4.50 -17.11
C ILE A 547 -61.77 -3.23 -17.06
N SER A 548 -61.45 -2.28 -17.94
CA SER A 548 -62.36 -1.19 -18.30
C SER A 548 -63.61 -1.80 -18.93
N TYR A 549 -64.76 -1.66 -18.27
CA TYR A 549 -66.01 -2.35 -18.62
C TYR A 549 -66.73 -1.75 -19.85
N ALA A 550 -66.04 -1.68 -20.99
CA ALA A 550 -66.68 -1.74 -22.30
C ALA A 550 -67.12 -3.20 -22.53
N PRO A 551 -68.43 -3.52 -22.46
CA PRO A 551 -68.86 -4.91 -22.31
C PRO A 551 -68.80 -5.68 -23.63
N ASN A 552 -67.64 -6.29 -23.90
CA ASN A 552 -67.42 -7.31 -24.92
C ASN A 552 -66.31 -8.28 -24.46
N GLY A 553 -66.40 -9.55 -24.83
CA GLY A 553 -65.22 -10.44 -24.93
C GLY A 553 -64.69 -11.13 -23.68
N ALA A 554 -65.43 -11.14 -22.56
CA ALA A 554 -65.24 -12.17 -21.53
C ALA A 554 -66.17 -13.37 -21.84
N THR A 555 -65.63 -14.60 -21.89
CA THR A 555 -66.40 -15.80 -22.24
C THR A 555 -67.31 -16.24 -21.09
N ALA A 556 -68.57 -15.80 -21.11
CA ALA A 556 -69.62 -16.36 -20.27
C ALA A 556 -70.04 -17.76 -20.75
N GLY A 557 -70.54 -18.58 -19.83
CA GLY A 557 -70.84 -20.00 -20.07
C GLY A 557 -72.05 -20.30 -20.96
N SER A 558 -72.31 -21.59 -21.16
CA SER A 558 -73.39 -22.13 -22.02
C SER A 558 -74.78 -21.59 -21.67
N MET A 559 -75.50 -21.08 -22.67
CA MET A 559 -76.90 -20.65 -22.54
C MET A 559 -77.87 -21.84 -22.54
N GLU A 560 -78.66 -22.01 -21.47
CA GLU A 560 -79.87 -22.86 -21.52
C GLU A 560 -81.09 -22.04 -21.96
N SER A 561 -81.69 -22.37 -23.11
CA SER A 561 -82.98 -21.79 -23.52
C SER A 561 -84.16 -22.53 -22.88
N LYS A 562 -84.89 -21.90 -21.97
CA LYS A 562 -86.14 -22.47 -21.42
C LYS A 562 -87.36 -22.07 -22.26
N ARG A 563 -87.94 -23.03 -22.99
CA ARG A 563 -89.20 -22.83 -23.73
C ARG A 563 -90.41 -22.85 -22.80
N THR A 564 -91.21 -21.78 -22.80
CA THR A 564 -92.53 -21.74 -22.14
C THR A 564 -93.54 -20.94 -22.96
N GLY A 565 -94.61 -21.61 -23.43
CA GLY A 565 -95.79 -20.98 -24.02
C GLY A 565 -95.76 -20.79 -25.54
N ALA A 566 -96.95 -20.54 -26.12
CA ALA A 566 -97.21 -20.53 -27.57
C ALA A 566 -96.87 -19.20 -28.29
N ALA A 567 -95.85 -18.49 -27.82
CA ALA A 567 -95.26 -17.35 -28.52
C ALA A 567 -93.73 -17.45 -28.40
N GLN A 568 -92.98 -17.12 -29.46
CA GLN A 568 -91.51 -17.14 -29.42
C GLN A 568 -90.95 -15.92 -28.66
N ASN A 569 -91.17 -15.92 -27.35
CA ASN A 569 -90.53 -15.02 -26.41
C ASN A 569 -89.21 -15.67 -25.96
N TYR A 570 -88.08 -15.03 -26.22
CA TYR A 570 -86.79 -15.46 -25.68
C TYR A 570 -86.50 -14.65 -24.41
N GLN A 571 -86.33 -15.35 -23.29
CA GLN A 571 -85.77 -14.77 -22.06
C GLN A 571 -84.28 -15.06 -22.03
N PHE A 572 -83.48 -14.00 -21.99
CA PHE A 572 -82.03 -14.08 -21.81
C PHE A 572 -81.72 -13.87 -20.32
N LYS A 573 -80.95 -14.77 -19.73
CA LYS A 573 -80.46 -14.67 -18.34
C LYS A 573 -78.95 -14.46 -18.37
N LEU A 574 -78.48 -13.31 -17.86
CA LEU A 574 -77.06 -13.15 -17.55
C LEU A 574 -76.80 -13.71 -16.15
N ASP A 575 -76.18 -14.88 -16.07
CA ASP A 575 -75.65 -15.40 -14.81
C ASP A 575 -74.27 -14.80 -14.50
N SER A 576 -74.16 -14.16 -13.34
CA SER A 576 -72.95 -13.62 -12.70
C SER A 576 -72.22 -12.46 -13.40
N CYS A 577 -72.51 -11.23 -12.96
CA CYS A 577 -71.44 -10.25 -12.73
C CYS A 577 -70.80 -10.54 -11.36
N ARG A 578 -69.48 -10.73 -11.28
CA ARG A 578 -68.76 -10.83 -10.00
C ARG A 578 -68.21 -9.47 -9.59
N TYR A 579 -69.05 -8.67 -8.92
CA TYR A 579 -68.57 -7.62 -8.03
C TYR A 579 -68.92 -8.04 -6.60
N SER A 580 -67.92 -8.12 -5.71
CA SER A 580 -68.10 -8.56 -4.33
C SER A 580 -67.91 -7.41 -3.36
N TRP A 581 -68.99 -6.67 -3.09
CA TRP A 581 -69.12 -5.89 -1.87
C TRP A 581 -70.44 -6.26 -1.19
N GLN A 582 -70.37 -6.66 0.07
CA GLN A 582 -71.50 -6.96 0.97
C GLN A 582 -72.65 -7.85 0.41
N GLY A 583 -72.32 -8.84 -0.42
CA GLY A 583 -73.13 -10.08 -0.56
C GLY A 583 -74.45 -10.01 -1.34
N HIS A 584 -74.83 -8.88 -1.94
CA HIS A 584 -76.06 -8.76 -2.72
C HIS A 584 -75.89 -9.28 -4.16
N LYS A 585 -76.89 -10.03 -4.65
CA LYS A 585 -77.02 -10.43 -6.07
C LYS A 585 -77.96 -9.49 -6.81
N PHE A 586 -77.65 -9.22 -8.08
CA PHE A 586 -78.54 -8.57 -9.03
C PHE A 586 -78.73 -9.47 -10.25
N GLU A 587 -79.97 -9.61 -10.72
CA GLU A 587 -80.34 -10.37 -11.92
C GLU A 587 -81.03 -9.44 -12.92
N TYR A 588 -80.70 -9.56 -14.21
CA TYR A 588 -81.23 -8.71 -15.28
C TYR A 588 -81.85 -9.57 -16.38
N TYR A 589 -82.98 -9.12 -16.93
CA TYR A 589 -83.73 -9.81 -17.97
C TYR A 589 -84.19 -8.86 -19.06
N ALA A 590 -84.07 -9.30 -20.32
CA ALA A 590 -84.73 -8.69 -21.46
C ALA A 590 -85.64 -9.73 -22.15
N VAL A 591 -86.79 -9.28 -22.66
CA VAL A 591 -87.74 -10.14 -23.37
C VAL A 591 -87.88 -9.64 -24.81
N VAL A 592 -87.48 -10.48 -25.76
CA VAL A 592 -87.54 -10.18 -27.20
C VAL A 592 -88.46 -11.18 -27.88
N ARG A 593 -89.25 -10.72 -28.85
CA ARG A 593 -89.96 -11.59 -29.80
C ARG A 593 -89.20 -11.69 -31.10
N SER A 594 -88.72 -12.90 -31.41
CA SER A 594 -88.03 -13.21 -32.67
C SER A 594 -88.95 -13.08 -33.88
N SER A 595 -90.23 -13.45 -33.72
CA SER A 595 -91.24 -13.60 -34.78
C SER A 595 -91.52 -12.35 -35.60
N ASP A 596 -91.32 -11.17 -35.02
CA ASP A 596 -91.71 -9.88 -35.60
C ASP A 596 -90.69 -8.77 -35.27
N GLN A 597 -89.48 -9.14 -34.82
CA GLN A 597 -88.40 -8.26 -34.38
C GLN A 597 -88.90 -7.08 -33.53
N LYS A 598 -89.55 -7.37 -32.41
CA LYS A 598 -90.02 -6.33 -31.47
C LYS A 598 -89.44 -6.46 -30.07
N VAL A 599 -89.19 -5.31 -29.47
CA VAL A 599 -88.79 -5.11 -28.08
C VAL A 599 -89.96 -4.53 -27.27
N TYR A 600 -90.04 -4.86 -25.99
CA TYR A 600 -91.07 -4.35 -25.08
C TYR A 600 -90.64 -3.01 -24.46
N CYS A 601 -91.42 -1.96 -24.70
CA CYS A 601 -91.07 -0.57 -24.39
C CYS A 601 -91.69 -0.07 -23.08
N ARG A 602 -91.20 1.08 -22.59
CA ARG A 602 -91.60 1.71 -21.32
C ARG A 602 -93.07 2.11 -21.26
N ASP A 603 -93.66 2.36 -22.42
CA ASP A 603 -95.10 2.61 -22.62
C ASP A 603 -95.94 1.33 -22.69
N HIS A 604 -95.36 0.17 -22.32
CA HIS A 604 -96.00 -1.15 -22.32
C HIS A 604 -96.41 -1.66 -23.72
N THR A 605 -95.86 -1.07 -24.78
CA THR A 605 -96.09 -1.49 -26.17
C THR A 605 -94.94 -2.34 -26.73
N TRP A 606 -95.21 -3.11 -27.79
CA TRP A 606 -94.19 -3.80 -28.58
C TRP A 606 -93.81 -2.94 -29.79
N LYS A 607 -92.57 -2.46 -29.86
CA LYS A 607 -92.08 -1.61 -30.96
C LYS A 607 -91.02 -2.33 -31.81
N PRO A 608 -90.90 -2.02 -33.12
CA PRO A 608 -89.85 -2.58 -33.96
C PRO A 608 -88.45 -2.32 -33.41
N LEU A 609 -87.56 -3.31 -33.53
CA LEU A 609 -86.16 -3.21 -33.11
C LEU A 609 -85.40 -2.11 -33.88
N THR A 610 -85.80 -1.86 -35.13
CA THR A 610 -85.29 -0.77 -35.97
C THR A 610 -86.08 0.52 -35.75
N GLY A 611 -85.39 1.60 -35.39
CA GLY A 611 -85.95 2.96 -35.27
C GLY A 611 -86.48 3.35 -33.89
N THR A 612 -86.67 2.40 -32.97
CA THR A 612 -87.01 2.71 -31.56
C THR A 612 -85.76 3.16 -30.81
N LYS A 613 -85.81 4.28 -30.07
CA LYS A 613 -84.63 4.75 -29.33
C LYS A 613 -84.39 3.92 -28.07
N LYS A 614 -83.12 3.80 -27.65
CA LYS A 614 -82.69 3.13 -26.39
C LYS A 614 -83.40 3.69 -25.15
N GLU A 615 -83.76 4.97 -25.17
CA GLU A 615 -84.47 5.70 -24.10
C GLU A 615 -85.98 5.37 -24.00
N ASP A 616 -86.59 4.78 -25.05
CA ASP A 616 -87.98 4.32 -25.05
C ASP A 616 -88.18 2.94 -24.40
N TRP A 617 -87.09 2.20 -24.15
CA TRP A 617 -87.13 0.82 -23.65
C TRP A 617 -87.48 0.81 -22.16
N CYS A 618 -88.19 -0.22 -21.68
CA CYS A 618 -88.64 -0.23 -20.28
C CYS A 618 -87.47 -0.43 -19.30
N PRO A 619 -87.09 0.58 -18.48
CA PRO A 619 -86.11 0.38 -17.44
C PRO A 619 -86.83 -0.26 -16.25
N PHE A 620 -86.63 -1.55 -16.05
CA PHE A 620 -87.07 -2.21 -14.83
C PHE A 620 -86.32 -1.62 -13.64
N TYR A 621 -87.07 -1.31 -12.58
CA TYR A 621 -86.54 -0.66 -11.39
C TYR A 621 -85.48 -1.54 -10.72
N PRO A 622 -84.24 -1.07 -10.50
CA PRO A 622 -83.48 -1.54 -9.36
C PRO A 622 -84.22 -1.11 -8.09
N ASN A 623 -84.37 -2.00 -7.11
CA ASN A 623 -84.63 -1.56 -5.74
C ASN A 623 -83.36 -0.84 -5.27
N ALA A 624 -83.39 0.49 -5.32
CA ALA A 624 -82.20 1.30 -5.14
C ALA A 624 -81.71 1.28 -3.69
N VAL A 625 -80.40 1.07 -3.54
CA VAL A 625 -79.61 1.68 -2.48
C VAL A 625 -78.52 2.47 -3.19
N ASP A 626 -78.36 3.74 -2.81
CA ASP A 626 -77.27 4.65 -3.16
C ASP A 626 -76.94 4.90 -4.65
N GLY A 627 -77.86 5.61 -5.32
CA GLY A 627 -77.56 6.97 -5.79
C GLY A 627 -76.64 7.22 -7.00
N VAL A 628 -75.90 6.25 -7.53
CA VAL A 628 -74.91 6.49 -8.60
C VAL A 628 -75.46 6.23 -10.01
N THR A 629 -75.58 7.29 -10.82
CA THR A 629 -75.90 7.19 -12.26
C THR A 629 -74.65 7.03 -13.12
N HIS A 630 -74.50 5.88 -13.77
CA HIS A 630 -73.52 5.69 -14.86
C HIS A 630 -74.20 5.77 -16.24
N VAL A 631 -73.65 6.59 -17.14
CA VAL A 631 -74.11 6.73 -18.52
C VAL A 631 -73.31 5.78 -19.42
N ILE A 632 -74.01 4.92 -20.18
CA ILE A 632 -73.37 3.97 -21.11
C ILE A 632 -73.78 4.29 -22.55
N SER A 633 -72.89 4.98 -23.28
CA SER A 633 -72.96 5.21 -24.72
C SER A 633 -72.44 3.98 -25.49
N GLN A 634 -73.17 3.57 -26.53
CA GLN A 634 -72.77 2.50 -27.45
C GLN A 634 -73.40 2.75 -28.82
N SER A 635 -72.63 2.54 -29.88
CA SER A 635 -73.06 2.56 -31.28
C SER A 635 -73.20 1.13 -31.83
N TRP A 636 -74.01 0.97 -32.89
CA TRP A 636 -74.25 -0.32 -33.53
C TRP A 636 -74.24 -0.18 -35.06
N THR A 637 -73.63 -1.13 -35.75
CA THR A 637 -73.71 -1.30 -37.21
C THR A 637 -73.98 -2.77 -37.53
N PRO A 638 -75.15 -3.13 -38.11
CA PRO A 638 -75.44 -4.51 -38.48
C PRO A 638 -74.72 -4.90 -39.78
N LEU A 639 -74.09 -6.08 -39.78
CA LEU A 639 -73.65 -6.73 -41.00
C LEU A 639 -74.87 -7.20 -41.79
N ALA A 640 -75.00 -6.74 -43.03
CA ALA A 640 -76.13 -7.09 -43.89
C ALA A 640 -75.97 -8.49 -44.50
N GLY A 641 -76.85 -9.43 -44.12
CA GLY A 641 -77.16 -10.60 -44.95
C GLY A 641 -76.48 -11.92 -44.57
N SER A 642 -76.78 -12.48 -43.41
CA SER A 642 -76.94 -13.94 -43.26
C SER A 642 -77.82 -14.28 -42.05
N ALA A 643 -78.55 -15.40 -42.13
CA ALA A 643 -79.44 -15.86 -41.06
C ALA A 643 -78.72 -16.90 -40.18
N SER A 644 -77.80 -16.42 -39.34
CA SER A 644 -77.16 -17.19 -38.28
C SER A 644 -77.41 -16.52 -36.93
N ASP A 645 -77.77 -17.31 -35.91
CA ASP A 645 -78.05 -16.82 -34.55
C ASP A 645 -76.76 -16.51 -33.75
N THR A 646 -75.74 -15.96 -34.42
CA THR A 646 -74.38 -15.76 -33.88
C THR A 646 -73.98 -14.29 -33.93
N PHE A 647 -74.01 -13.62 -32.78
CA PHE A 647 -73.43 -12.27 -32.62
C PHE A 647 -71.97 -12.38 -32.17
N VAL A 648 -71.07 -11.61 -32.80
CA VAL A 648 -69.65 -11.55 -32.44
C VAL A 648 -69.35 -10.22 -31.75
N PHE A 649 -68.63 -10.29 -30.63
CA PHE A 649 -68.34 -9.17 -29.74
C PHE A 649 -66.83 -9.10 -29.45
N TYR A 650 -66.22 -7.91 -29.62
CA TYR A 650 -64.76 -7.72 -29.53
C TYR A 650 -64.37 -6.92 -28.29
N ALA A 651 -63.61 -7.52 -27.37
CA ALA A 651 -63.00 -6.78 -26.26
C ALA A 651 -62.08 -5.66 -26.80
N GLN A 652 -62.14 -4.49 -26.17
CA GLN A 652 -61.16 -3.43 -26.37
C GLN A 652 -60.38 -3.28 -25.07
N TRP A 653 -59.13 -3.75 -25.09
CA TRP A 653 -58.19 -3.59 -23.99
C TRP A 653 -57.49 -2.24 -24.15
N GLN A 654 -57.63 -1.38 -23.16
CA GLN A 654 -56.71 -0.25 -22.98
C GLN A 654 -55.55 -0.75 -22.12
N LEU A 655 -54.32 -0.43 -22.52
CA LEU A 655 -53.13 -0.81 -21.76
C LEU A 655 -52.91 0.24 -20.67
N ASN A 656 -52.90 -0.18 -19.40
CA ASN A 656 -52.80 0.72 -18.26
C ASN A 656 -51.58 1.65 -18.41
N GLU A 657 -51.75 2.93 -18.08
CA GLU A 657 -50.66 3.92 -18.07
C GLU A 657 -50.32 4.32 -16.64
N SER A 658 -49.04 4.50 -16.35
CA SER A 658 -48.59 5.08 -15.07
C SER A 658 -47.42 6.03 -15.28
N THR A 659 -47.19 6.92 -14.32
CA THR A 659 -46.16 7.95 -14.39
C THR A 659 -45.03 7.64 -13.42
N LEU A 660 -43.79 7.72 -13.89
CA LEU A 660 -42.60 7.79 -13.04
C LEU A 660 -42.12 9.24 -12.99
N LYS A 661 -41.86 9.75 -11.80
CA LYS A 661 -41.05 10.94 -11.56
C LYS A 661 -39.68 10.57 -11.01
N ILE A 662 -38.65 11.21 -11.53
CA ILE A 662 -37.27 11.05 -11.11
C ILE A 662 -36.79 12.41 -10.61
N ASP A 663 -36.49 12.50 -9.33
CA ASP A 663 -36.01 13.69 -8.65
C ASP A 663 -34.53 13.48 -8.26
N PRO A 664 -33.59 14.20 -8.89
CA PRO A 664 -32.16 14.06 -8.61
C PRO A 664 -31.74 14.66 -7.26
N ASN A 665 -32.64 15.32 -6.52
CA ASN A 665 -32.46 15.77 -5.14
C ASN A 665 -31.13 16.53 -4.91
N GLY A 666 -30.94 17.64 -5.63
CA GLY A 666 -29.71 18.45 -5.57
C GLY A 666 -28.52 17.92 -6.39
N GLY A 667 -28.59 16.70 -6.92
CA GLY A 667 -27.69 16.21 -7.95
C GLY A 667 -28.18 16.49 -9.37
N THR A 668 -27.60 15.79 -10.34
CA THR A 668 -28.08 15.74 -11.73
C THR A 668 -28.43 14.31 -12.14
N TRP A 669 -29.47 14.15 -12.95
CA TRP A 669 -29.81 12.88 -13.60
C TRP A 669 -29.91 13.11 -15.11
N GLN A 670 -29.13 12.35 -15.89
CA GLN A 670 -28.91 12.58 -17.33
C GLN A 670 -28.55 14.05 -17.67
N GLY A 671 -27.71 14.69 -16.85
CA GLY A 671 -27.26 16.07 -17.04
C GLY A 671 -28.28 17.16 -16.71
N SER A 672 -29.39 16.82 -16.04
CA SER A 672 -30.39 17.80 -15.59
C SER A 672 -30.62 17.74 -14.08
N THR A 673 -30.72 18.91 -13.45
CA THR A 673 -31.13 19.10 -12.04
C THR A 673 -32.64 19.11 -11.84
N ALA A 674 -33.44 19.16 -12.92
CA ALA A 674 -34.89 19.25 -12.83
C ALA A 674 -35.55 17.88 -12.67
N VAL A 675 -36.66 17.82 -11.92
CA VAL A 675 -37.48 16.60 -11.77
C VAL A 675 -38.05 16.20 -13.13
N GLN A 676 -37.67 15.01 -13.61
CA GLN A 676 -38.11 14.49 -14.91
C GLN A 676 -39.32 13.57 -14.74
N SER A 677 -40.27 13.63 -15.68
CA SER A 677 -41.54 12.90 -15.61
C SER A 677 -41.78 12.10 -16.88
N PHE A 678 -42.12 10.82 -16.74
CA PHE A 678 -42.33 9.88 -17.84
C PHE A 678 -43.63 9.12 -17.62
N THR A 679 -44.56 9.20 -18.57
CA THR A 679 -45.81 8.42 -18.55
C THR A 679 -45.70 7.35 -19.62
N GLU A 680 -45.81 6.09 -19.22
CA GLU A 680 -45.63 4.93 -20.09
C GLU A 680 -46.65 3.84 -19.75
N HIS A 681 -46.85 2.93 -20.70
CA HIS A 681 -47.69 1.76 -20.53
C HIS A 681 -47.13 0.74 -19.52
N TYR A 682 -48.01 -0.07 -18.93
CA TYR A 682 -47.67 -1.19 -18.06
C TYR A 682 -46.55 -2.06 -18.64
N GLY A 683 -45.60 -2.45 -17.80
CA GLY A 683 -44.60 -3.45 -18.17
C GLY A 683 -43.50 -2.92 -19.09
N THR A 684 -43.63 -1.70 -19.62
CA THR A 684 -42.51 -0.95 -20.19
C THR A 684 -41.40 -0.86 -19.15
N ALA A 685 -40.16 -1.08 -19.58
CA ALA A 685 -38.97 -0.96 -18.75
C ALA A 685 -38.17 0.29 -19.17
N LYS A 686 -37.83 1.13 -18.20
CA LYS A 686 -37.03 2.34 -18.40
C LYS A 686 -35.70 2.20 -17.65
N SER A 687 -34.61 2.54 -18.34
CA SER A 687 -33.29 2.66 -17.71
C SER A 687 -33.26 3.88 -16.79
N ILE A 688 -32.88 3.64 -15.54
CA ILE A 688 -32.67 4.60 -14.47
C ILE A 688 -31.18 4.53 -14.10
N PRO A 689 -30.26 5.04 -14.94
CA PRO A 689 -28.85 5.14 -14.55
C PRO A 689 -28.75 5.97 -13.27
N ASP A 690 -27.69 5.75 -12.51
CA ASP A 690 -27.49 6.45 -11.26
C ASP A 690 -27.25 7.95 -11.52
N PRO A 691 -27.77 8.85 -10.67
CA PRO A 691 -27.51 10.28 -10.74
C PRO A 691 -26.09 10.58 -10.27
N VAL A 692 -25.58 11.78 -10.58
CA VAL A 692 -24.28 12.27 -10.07
C VAL A 692 -24.45 13.60 -9.35
N ARG A 693 -23.76 13.75 -8.21
CA ARG A 693 -23.73 14.97 -7.38
C ARG A 693 -22.33 15.14 -6.83
N THR A 694 -21.64 16.20 -7.23
CA THR A 694 -20.26 16.49 -6.83
C THR A 694 -20.09 16.43 -5.32
N GLY A 695 -19.15 15.62 -4.84
CA GLY A 695 -18.87 15.42 -3.40
C GLY A 695 -19.84 14.51 -2.64
N TYR A 696 -20.77 13.83 -3.32
CA TYR A 696 -21.74 12.92 -2.69
C TYR A 696 -21.84 11.58 -3.43
N THR A 697 -21.67 10.49 -2.69
CA THR A 697 -21.93 9.13 -3.16
C THR A 697 -23.44 8.88 -3.22
N PHE A 698 -23.91 8.31 -4.33
CA PHE A 698 -25.31 7.95 -4.51
C PHE A 698 -25.68 6.72 -3.66
N SER A 699 -26.50 6.92 -2.63
CA SER A 699 -26.92 5.85 -1.69
C SER A 699 -28.14 5.05 -2.16
N GLY A 700 -28.62 5.27 -3.38
CA GLY A 700 -29.81 4.61 -3.95
C GLY A 700 -31.05 5.50 -3.99
N TRP A 701 -32.15 4.96 -4.55
CA TRP A 701 -33.39 5.73 -4.73
C TRP A 701 -34.38 5.54 -3.56
N VAL A 702 -34.73 6.64 -2.90
CA VAL A 702 -35.88 6.73 -2.00
C VAL A 702 -37.16 6.64 -2.83
N LYS A 703 -38.12 5.83 -2.39
CA LYS A 703 -39.41 5.60 -3.05
C LYS A 703 -40.51 6.39 -2.35
N SER A 704 -41.48 6.89 -3.11
CA SER A 704 -42.72 7.47 -2.55
C SER A 704 -43.44 6.48 -1.61
N GLU A 705 -44.10 6.99 -0.57
CA GLU A 705 -44.79 6.18 0.46
C GLU A 705 -45.72 5.11 -0.13
N THR A 706 -46.39 5.44 -1.24
CA THR A 706 -46.98 4.46 -2.13
C THR A 706 -46.14 4.38 -3.40
N PHE A 707 -45.72 3.17 -3.75
CA PHE A 707 -44.91 2.87 -4.92
C PHE A 707 -45.50 1.61 -5.58
N TYR A 708 -45.93 1.73 -6.84
CA TYR A 708 -46.72 0.72 -7.53
C TYR A 708 -45.94 -0.04 -8.61
N GLY A 709 -44.92 0.61 -9.19
CA GLY A 709 -43.99 0.03 -10.15
C GLY A 709 -42.93 -0.83 -9.48
N LYS A 710 -41.99 -1.32 -10.28
CA LYS A 710 -40.91 -2.22 -9.81
C LYS A 710 -39.56 -1.66 -10.24
N LEU A 711 -38.82 -1.11 -9.29
CA LEU A 711 -37.41 -0.78 -9.46
C LEU A 711 -36.55 -2.00 -9.10
N ASN A 712 -35.73 -2.45 -10.04
CA ASN A 712 -34.76 -3.54 -9.88
C ASN A 712 -33.43 -3.11 -10.51
N ASN A 713 -32.39 -2.95 -9.69
CA ASN A 713 -31.17 -2.20 -10.01
C ASN A 713 -31.52 -0.87 -10.72
N ALA A 714 -30.76 -0.50 -11.75
CA ALA A 714 -30.96 0.67 -12.61
C ALA A 714 -32.13 0.53 -13.63
N VAL A 715 -33.18 -0.26 -13.34
CA VAL A 715 -34.33 -0.44 -14.25
C VAL A 715 -35.66 -0.34 -13.49
N TYR A 716 -36.50 0.60 -13.90
CA TYR A 716 -37.88 0.73 -13.42
C TYR A 716 -38.86 0.13 -14.44
N THR A 717 -39.79 -0.71 -13.96
CA THR A 717 -40.92 -1.24 -14.71
C THR A 717 -42.22 -0.56 -14.29
N PHE A 718 -42.96 -0.04 -15.27
CA PHE A 718 -44.21 0.70 -15.06
C PHE A 718 -45.34 -0.17 -14.49
N SER A 719 -46.16 0.45 -13.63
CA SER A 719 -47.04 -0.25 -12.68
C SER A 719 -48.33 -0.80 -13.27
N GLU A 720 -48.89 -1.82 -12.62
CA GLU A 720 -50.21 -2.40 -12.96
C GLU A 720 -51.40 -1.49 -12.64
N LYS A 721 -51.20 -0.36 -11.96
CA LYS A 721 -52.30 0.56 -11.65
C LYS A 721 -52.37 1.68 -12.66
N ASP A 722 -53.53 1.83 -13.27
CA ASP A 722 -53.82 2.90 -14.22
C ASP A 722 -53.89 4.27 -13.52
N GLY A 723 -53.30 5.29 -14.12
CA GLY A 723 -53.33 6.69 -13.66
C GLY A 723 -52.49 7.03 -12.43
N VAL A 724 -51.69 6.11 -11.87
CA VAL A 724 -50.86 6.39 -10.68
C VAL A 724 -49.55 7.11 -11.03
N THR A 725 -48.94 7.74 -10.02
CA THR A 725 -47.58 8.31 -10.11
C THR A 725 -46.70 7.74 -9.01
N ASP A 726 -45.57 7.17 -9.39
CA ASP A 726 -44.46 6.82 -8.50
C ASP A 726 -43.41 7.93 -8.52
N VAL A 727 -42.72 8.13 -7.39
CA VAL A 727 -41.57 9.04 -7.31
C VAL A 727 -40.33 8.27 -6.84
N LEU A 728 -39.23 8.46 -7.55
CA LEU A 728 -37.88 8.10 -7.12
C LEU A 728 -37.11 9.39 -6.81
N THR A 729 -36.71 9.59 -5.56
CA THR A 729 -35.90 10.71 -5.10
C THR A 729 -34.52 10.20 -4.74
N ALA A 730 -33.45 10.83 -5.25
CA ALA A 730 -32.09 10.36 -5.02
C ALA A 730 -31.68 10.50 -3.54
N SER A 731 -31.13 9.43 -2.95
CA SER A 731 -30.43 9.48 -1.67
C SER A 731 -28.95 9.79 -1.90
N TRP A 732 -28.39 10.61 -1.01
CA TRP A 732 -27.01 11.06 -1.08
C TRP A 732 -26.34 10.89 0.27
N THR A 733 -25.13 10.36 0.26
CA THR A 733 -24.21 10.33 1.41
C THR A 733 -23.05 11.24 1.05
N ALA A 734 -22.72 12.23 1.90
CA ALA A 734 -21.55 13.06 1.69
C ALA A 734 -20.29 12.19 1.67
N ASN A 735 -19.38 12.47 0.74
CA ASN A 735 -18.13 11.71 0.64
C ASN A 735 -17.30 11.93 1.92
N SER A 736 -16.73 10.86 2.46
CA SER A 736 -15.75 10.91 3.56
C SER A 736 -14.32 10.90 3.02
N TYR A 737 -13.41 11.61 3.68
CA TYR A 737 -11.98 11.65 3.35
C TYR A 737 -11.16 11.51 4.62
N THR A 738 -9.90 11.10 4.47
CA THR A 738 -8.91 11.11 5.56
C THR A 738 -7.90 12.22 5.28
N LEU A 739 -7.67 13.11 6.23
CA LEU A 739 -6.49 13.98 6.23
C LEU A 739 -5.35 13.22 6.89
N HIS A 740 -4.23 13.14 6.18
CA HIS A 740 -2.96 12.66 6.69
C HIS A 740 -1.99 13.84 6.79
N PHE A 741 -1.19 13.88 7.84
CA PHE A 741 -0.27 14.98 8.12
C PHE A 741 1.16 14.49 7.97
N ASP A 742 1.90 15.12 7.06
CA ASP A 742 3.28 14.80 6.72
C ASP A 742 4.19 15.93 7.24
N PRO A 743 5.24 15.62 8.03
CA PRO A 743 6.11 16.63 8.62
C PRO A 743 7.05 17.31 7.60
N ASN A 744 7.07 16.89 6.32
CA ASN A 744 7.76 17.53 5.20
C ASN A 744 9.24 17.81 5.50
N ASP A 745 10.04 16.74 5.45
CA ASP A 745 11.45 16.62 5.91
C ASP A 745 11.71 16.88 7.41
N GLY A 746 10.80 17.58 8.11
CA GLY A 746 10.73 17.59 9.57
C GLY A 746 10.44 16.20 10.18
N LYS A 747 10.32 16.14 11.51
CA LYS A 747 10.22 14.89 12.28
C LYS A 747 9.12 14.96 13.34
N GLU A 748 8.47 13.82 13.58
CA GLU A 748 7.43 13.67 14.60
C GLU A 748 8.05 13.57 16.01
N GLN A 749 7.84 14.58 16.86
CA GLN A 749 8.07 14.49 18.30
C GLN A 749 6.83 13.93 19.01
N MET A 750 5.64 14.31 18.52
CA MET A 750 4.35 13.70 18.83
C MET A 750 3.59 13.50 17.52
N SER A 751 3.01 12.31 17.33
CA SER A 751 2.29 11.97 16.10
C SER A 751 0.92 12.63 16.05
N ILE A 752 0.54 13.18 14.89
CA ILE A 752 -0.76 13.82 14.66
C ILE A 752 -1.68 12.78 14.00
N ASP A 753 -2.71 12.33 14.74
CA ASP A 753 -3.68 11.34 14.26
C ASP A 753 -4.42 11.79 12.97
N ASP A 754 -4.56 10.85 12.02
CA ASP A 754 -5.34 11.01 10.78
C ASP A 754 -6.80 11.46 11.06
N ILE A 755 -7.23 12.59 10.50
CA ILE A 755 -8.57 13.16 10.74
C ILE A 755 -9.55 12.72 9.64
N THR A 756 -10.62 12.02 10.02
CA THR A 756 -11.73 11.70 9.09
C THR A 756 -12.73 12.86 9.00
N ILE A 757 -12.99 13.35 7.78
CA ILE A 757 -13.87 14.49 7.48
C ILE A 757 -14.95 14.14 6.44
N THR A 758 -16.05 14.92 6.33
CA THR A 758 -17.04 14.78 5.24
C THR A 758 -17.19 16.03 4.40
N TYR A 759 -17.50 15.85 3.11
CA TYR A 759 -17.58 16.89 2.08
C TYR A 759 -18.43 18.13 2.45
N ASP A 760 -19.46 17.93 3.27
CA ASP A 760 -20.47 18.92 3.65
C ASP A 760 -20.21 19.61 5.00
N GLN A 761 -19.00 19.46 5.55
CA GLN A 761 -18.55 20.08 6.80
C GLN A 761 -17.43 21.11 6.56
N GLU A 762 -17.07 21.81 7.64
CA GLU A 762 -15.79 22.53 7.75
C GLU A 762 -14.83 21.71 8.62
N VAL A 763 -13.53 21.82 8.35
CA VAL A 763 -12.45 21.25 9.17
C VAL A 763 -11.52 22.37 9.64
N VAL A 764 -11.11 22.30 10.91
CA VAL A 764 -10.02 23.11 11.45
C VAL A 764 -8.75 22.28 11.37
N LEU A 765 -7.72 22.77 10.69
CA LEU A 765 -6.43 22.06 10.62
C LEU A 765 -5.67 22.19 11.95
N PRO A 766 -5.00 21.11 12.41
CA PRO A 766 -4.22 21.14 13.64
C PRO A 766 -3.04 22.12 13.54
N ASP A 767 -2.61 22.61 14.70
CA ASP A 767 -1.34 23.27 14.86
C ASP A 767 -0.26 22.21 15.17
N ALA A 768 0.79 22.12 14.34
CA ALA A 768 1.87 21.16 14.53
C ALA A 768 3.01 21.70 15.40
N THR A 769 2.95 22.96 15.86
CA THR A 769 3.96 23.58 16.71
C THR A 769 4.27 22.73 17.95
N GLY A 770 5.50 22.24 18.08
CA GLY A 770 5.92 21.37 19.18
C GLY A 770 5.39 19.92 19.11
N GLN A 771 4.59 19.58 18.10
CA GLN A 771 4.26 18.20 17.75
C GLN A 771 5.23 17.68 16.69
N TYR A 772 5.48 18.48 15.66
CA TYR A 772 6.56 18.27 14.70
C TYR A 772 7.71 19.24 14.98
N ILE A 773 8.92 18.82 14.65
CA ILE A 773 10.16 19.58 14.83
C ILE A 773 11.05 19.48 13.59
N ARG A 774 11.81 20.55 13.35
CA ARG A 774 12.78 20.69 12.27
C ARG A 774 13.94 21.56 12.77
N TYR A 775 15.17 21.21 12.42
CA TYR A 775 16.37 21.93 12.82
C TYR A 775 17.25 22.25 11.62
N THR A 776 17.67 23.51 11.48
CA THR A 776 18.63 23.95 10.48
C THR A 776 19.94 24.45 11.11
N LEU A 777 21.03 24.34 10.35
CA LEU A 777 22.35 24.86 10.66
C LEU A 777 23.02 25.34 9.37
N ASP A 778 23.46 26.60 9.32
CA ASP A 778 24.09 27.21 8.13
C ASP A 778 23.27 27.05 6.82
N GLY A 779 21.94 26.91 6.92
CA GLY A 779 21.02 26.68 5.79
C GLY A 779 20.79 25.20 5.39
N GLU A 780 21.43 24.23 6.06
CA GLU A 780 21.20 22.80 5.85
C GLU A 780 20.27 22.19 6.92
N ASP A 781 19.44 21.23 6.54
CA ASP A 781 18.59 20.44 7.44
C ASP A 781 19.41 19.40 8.20
N ILE A 782 19.43 19.50 9.53
CA ILE A 782 20.13 18.60 10.42
C ILE A 782 19.18 17.85 11.38
N THR A 783 17.86 17.92 11.14
CA THR A 783 16.82 17.40 12.06
C THR A 783 17.04 15.93 12.42
N GLN A 784 17.47 15.11 11.45
CA GLN A 784 17.78 13.70 11.68
C GLN A 784 18.99 13.53 12.61
N HIS A 785 20.09 14.25 12.34
CA HIS A 785 21.32 14.18 13.13
C HIS A 785 21.12 14.61 14.59
N VAL A 786 20.25 15.58 14.85
CA VAL A 786 19.88 15.99 16.21
C VAL A 786 19.12 14.89 16.96
N LEU A 787 18.27 14.11 16.26
CA LEU A 787 17.40 13.10 16.88
C LEU A 787 18.01 11.70 17.02
N ASP A 788 19.00 11.34 16.21
CA ASP A 788 19.79 10.11 16.42
C ASP A 788 21.02 10.33 17.31
N GLY A 789 21.28 11.57 17.73
CA GLY A 789 22.40 11.94 18.61
C GLY A 789 23.73 12.16 17.89
N THR A 790 23.75 12.11 16.55
CA THR A 790 24.90 12.54 15.73
C THR A 790 25.27 14.01 15.98
N ILE A 791 24.31 14.84 16.40
CA ILE A 791 24.48 16.20 16.92
C ILE A 791 23.73 16.29 18.26
N VAL A 792 24.39 16.81 19.29
CA VAL A 792 23.79 17.10 20.59
C VAL A 792 23.72 18.61 20.78
N LEU A 793 22.54 19.12 21.12
CA LEU A 793 22.29 20.53 21.41
C LEU A 793 22.17 20.78 22.91
N ASP A 794 22.52 21.98 23.38
CA ASP A 794 22.14 22.47 24.71
C ASP A 794 20.74 23.11 24.74
N ASP A 795 20.29 23.50 25.93
CA ASP A 795 19.01 24.20 26.16
C ASP A 795 18.91 25.56 25.41
N ALA A 796 20.02 26.07 24.84
CA ALA A 796 20.09 27.28 24.05
C ALA A 796 20.25 27.02 22.53
N GLY A 797 20.23 25.75 22.08
CA GLY A 797 20.36 25.32 20.69
C GLY A 797 21.80 25.26 20.15
N ARG A 798 22.82 25.45 20.99
CA ARG A 798 24.23 25.38 20.57
C ARG A 798 24.64 23.92 20.37
N VAL A 799 25.42 23.62 19.34
CA VAL A 799 26.02 22.28 19.18
C VAL A 799 27.07 22.09 20.27
N VAL A 800 26.81 21.19 21.23
CA VAL A 800 27.76 20.88 22.33
C VAL A 800 28.55 19.60 22.07
N MET A 801 28.02 18.67 21.29
CA MET A 801 28.74 17.51 20.78
C MET A 801 28.28 17.17 19.36
N MET A 802 29.16 16.54 18.57
CA MET A 802 28.80 15.92 17.31
C MET A 802 29.64 14.66 17.05
N MET A 803 29.05 13.65 16.44
CA MET A 803 29.65 12.34 16.22
C MET A 803 30.53 12.36 14.98
N ASP A 804 31.81 11.99 15.13
CA ASP A 804 32.73 11.86 14.00
C ASP A 804 32.38 10.63 13.15
N ALA A 805 32.22 10.84 11.84
CA ALA A 805 31.69 9.83 10.93
C ALA A 805 32.68 8.70 10.56
N ASP A 806 33.99 8.93 10.72
CA ASP A 806 35.04 7.95 10.39
C ASP A 806 35.41 7.06 11.61
N THR A 807 35.29 7.60 12.83
CA THR A 807 35.63 6.91 14.09
C THR A 807 34.43 6.44 14.91
N GLY A 808 33.27 7.09 14.75
CA GLY A 808 32.06 6.82 15.53
C GLY A 808 32.13 7.28 16.99
N LEU A 809 32.99 8.26 17.29
CA LEU A 809 33.16 8.84 18.63
C LEU A 809 32.45 10.20 18.72
N MET A 810 31.95 10.54 19.91
CA MET A 810 31.41 11.87 20.17
C MET A 810 32.54 12.87 20.34
N MET A 811 32.46 14.01 19.66
CA MET A 811 33.46 15.08 19.66
C MET A 811 32.83 16.40 20.13
N THR A 812 33.59 17.25 20.82
CA THR A 812 33.22 18.66 21.00
C THR A 812 33.34 19.43 19.67
N PRO A 813 32.74 20.63 19.53
CA PRO A 813 33.00 21.52 18.39
C PRO A 813 34.47 21.89 18.19
N THR A 814 35.29 21.78 19.25
CA THR A 814 36.74 21.99 19.25
C THR A 814 37.55 20.73 18.87
N GLY A 815 36.88 19.62 18.52
CA GLY A 815 37.53 18.37 18.11
C GLY A 815 38.09 17.53 19.27
N GLY A 816 37.66 17.77 20.51
CA GLY A 816 38.01 16.94 21.67
C GLY A 816 37.13 15.70 21.76
N VAL A 817 37.74 14.51 21.88
CA VAL A 817 37.04 13.22 21.98
C VAL A 817 36.40 13.06 23.35
N VAL A 818 35.08 12.84 23.40
CA VAL A 818 34.36 12.51 24.63
C VAL A 818 34.47 11.00 24.90
N ASN A 819 35.05 10.64 26.04
CA ASN A 819 35.28 9.25 26.46
C ASN A 819 34.02 8.61 27.09
N GLU A 820 34.00 7.28 27.23
CA GLU A 820 32.90 6.52 27.88
C GLU A 820 32.64 6.92 29.35
N ASP A 821 33.59 7.59 30.01
CA ASP A 821 33.48 8.10 31.39
C ASP A 821 33.09 9.59 31.48
N GLY A 822 32.88 10.25 30.35
CA GLY A 822 32.54 11.68 30.26
C GLY A 822 33.74 12.64 30.28
N SER A 823 34.97 12.14 30.39
CA SER A 823 36.17 12.99 30.23
C SER A 823 36.38 13.40 28.76
N ILE A 824 36.93 14.59 28.53
CA ILE A 824 37.19 15.13 27.18
C ILE A 824 38.70 15.05 26.90
N THR A 825 39.08 14.38 25.81
CA THR A 825 40.46 14.30 25.33
C THR A 825 40.66 15.30 24.19
N ASN A 826 41.33 16.41 24.46
CA ASN A 826 41.55 17.49 23.49
C ASN A 826 42.50 17.07 22.36
N PRO A 827 42.53 17.79 21.21
CA PRO A 827 43.44 17.49 20.09
C PRO A 827 44.94 17.50 20.42
N ASP A 828 45.35 18.16 21.51
CA ASP A 828 46.73 18.17 22.01
C ASP A 828 47.10 16.93 22.87
N GLY A 829 46.12 16.08 23.19
CA GLY A 829 46.27 14.91 24.06
C GLY A 829 46.09 15.19 25.56
N SER A 830 45.69 16.40 25.95
CA SER A 830 45.26 16.69 27.33
C SER A 830 43.88 16.06 27.60
N VAL A 831 43.61 15.71 28.86
CA VAL A 831 42.33 15.12 29.29
C VAL A 831 41.72 15.98 30.40
N ALA A 832 40.49 16.45 30.19
CA ALA A 832 39.71 17.20 31.18
C ALA A 832 38.82 16.27 32.01
N ASP A 833 38.84 16.47 33.34
CA ASP A 833 38.09 15.69 34.34
C ASP A 833 36.69 16.32 34.57
N PRO A 834 35.59 15.54 34.75
CA PRO A 834 34.22 16.09 34.72
C PRO A 834 33.82 17.06 35.85
N GLU A 835 34.70 17.31 36.83
CA GLU A 835 34.38 18.03 38.09
C GLU A 835 35.18 19.35 38.25
N ALA A 836 35.67 19.93 37.13
CA ALA A 836 36.49 21.14 37.12
C ALA A 836 35.88 22.35 36.37
N ALA A 837 34.67 22.22 35.81
CA ALA A 837 34.02 23.24 34.97
C ALA A 837 33.00 24.15 35.71
N ASP A 838 32.91 24.04 37.04
CA ASP A 838 31.88 24.71 37.87
C ASP A 838 32.54 25.59 38.94
N ALA A 839 33.35 26.56 38.49
CA ALA A 839 34.20 27.37 39.39
C ALA A 839 34.55 28.80 38.91
N ASP A 840 33.82 29.39 37.94
CA ASP A 840 33.93 30.83 37.67
C ASP A 840 32.59 31.47 37.25
N ALA A 841 31.66 31.56 38.21
CA ALA A 841 30.39 32.27 38.07
C ALA A 841 29.85 32.73 39.45
N SER A 842 30.24 33.92 39.92
CA SER A 842 29.57 34.60 41.02
C SER A 842 29.75 36.12 40.96
N ASP A 843 28.65 36.86 41.14
CA ASP A 843 28.49 38.33 40.98
C ASP A 843 28.66 38.80 39.51
N GLU A 844 27.66 39.34 38.81
CA GLU A 844 26.27 39.72 39.13
C GLU A 844 25.31 39.15 38.03
N SER A 845 23.98 39.05 38.15
CA SER A 845 23.03 39.60 39.13
C SER A 845 21.78 38.70 39.25
N THR A 846 21.01 38.84 40.33
CA THR A 846 19.70 38.18 40.50
C THR A 846 18.55 39.18 40.37
N GLU A 847 17.89 39.21 39.22
CA GLU A 847 16.50 39.68 39.09
C GLU A 847 15.63 38.45 38.78
N ALA A 848 14.63 38.22 39.62
CA ALA A 848 13.76 37.04 39.53
C ALA A 848 12.36 37.45 39.08
N LEU A 849 11.88 36.85 38.00
CA LEU A 849 10.45 36.80 37.69
C LEU A 849 9.97 35.36 37.67
N GLU A 850 9.07 35.07 38.60
CA GLU A 850 8.29 33.85 38.65
C GLU A 850 7.18 33.93 37.58
N GLU A 851 7.16 33.02 36.61
CA GLU A 851 5.93 32.65 35.90
C GLU A 851 5.78 31.13 35.87
N GLU A 852 5.18 30.58 36.93
CA GLU A 852 4.64 29.22 36.89
C GLU A 852 3.26 29.22 36.21
N VAL A 853 3.00 28.18 35.42
CA VAL A 853 1.78 27.97 34.63
C VAL A 853 0.52 28.05 35.51
N THR A 854 -0.48 28.86 35.11
CA THR A 854 -1.84 28.77 35.67
C THR A 854 -2.93 28.56 34.63
N GLU A 855 -3.39 27.31 34.59
CA GLU A 855 -4.72 26.84 34.19
C GLU A 855 -5.87 27.87 34.36
N ALA A 856 -6.74 27.98 33.35
CA ALA A 856 -7.96 28.79 33.40
C ALA A 856 -9.10 28.23 32.52
N ASP A 857 -9.46 26.95 32.69
CA ASP A 857 -10.64 26.35 32.04
C ASP A 857 -11.96 27.11 32.32
N ALA A 858 -12.84 27.17 31.33
CA ALA A 858 -13.97 28.09 31.25
C ALA A 858 -15.25 27.57 31.94
N SER A 859 -15.28 27.56 33.28
CA SER A 859 -16.47 27.16 34.06
C SER A 859 -16.87 28.16 35.16
N GLY A 860 -17.65 29.19 34.79
CA GLY A 860 -18.14 30.19 35.73
C GLY A 860 -19.55 29.90 36.28
N LYS A 861 -19.74 30.01 37.61
CA LYS A 861 -21.00 30.50 38.21
C LYS A 861 -20.96 30.85 39.71
N ALA A 862 -21.42 32.09 40.00
CA ALA A 862 -21.80 32.61 41.32
C ALA A 862 -20.61 32.82 42.30
N VAL A 863 -20.68 33.68 43.33
CA VAL A 863 -21.84 34.33 43.98
C VAL A 863 -21.69 35.87 44.06
N GLU A 864 -22.78 36.53 44.43
CA GLU A 864 -23.07 37.97 44.55
C GLU A 864 -22.08 38.85 45.35
N GLU A 865 -22.20 40.17 45.11
CA GLU A 865 -22.13 41.28 46.10
C GLU A 865 -22.55 40.89 47.54
N PRO A 866 -22.16 41.62 48.64
CA PRO A 866 -21.87 43.06 48.65
C PRO A 866 -20.82 43.62 49.67
N LYS A 867 -20.36 44.88 49.46
CA LYS A 867 -20.08 45.98 50.44
C LYS A 867 -19.09 45.72 51.63
N LYS A 868 -18.28 46.66 52.12
CA LYS A 868 -18.36 48.15 52.18
C LYS A 868 -16.98 48.76 52.55
N GLU A 869 -16.81 50.09 52.36
CA GLU A 869 -16.01 51.09 53.16
C GLU A 869 -14.90 50.58 54.14
N THR A 870 -13.68 51.15 54.20
CA THR A 870 -13.32 52.58 54.38
C THR A 870 -11.85 52.93 54.01
N THR A 871 -11.64 54.14 53.44
CA THR A 871 -10.50 55.12 53.53
C THR A 871 -9.09 54.68 54.02
N GLU A 872 -7.97 54.99 53.32
CA GLU A 872 -7.28 56.32 53.21
C GLU A 872 -6.73 56.89 54.56
N PRO A 873 -5.68 57.78 54.61
CA PRO A 873 -5.17 58.68 53.54
C PRO A 873 -3.64 58.94 53.44
N ASP A 874 -3.24 59.81 52.48
CA ASP A 874 -2.25 60.91 52.58
C ASP A 874 -0.71 60.67 52.76
N VAL A 875 0.22 61.52 52.25
CA VAL A 875 0.19 62.59 51.20
C VAL A 875 1.63 63.00 50.79
N SER A 876 1.80 63.73 49.67
CA SER A 876 2.96 64.54 49.15
C SER A 876 4.42 64.32 49.65
N GLY A 877 5.48 64.46 48.84
CA GLY A 877 5.60 64.98 47.47
C GLY A 877 6.62 66.14 47.36
N GLU A 878 7.19 66.31 46.15
CA GLU A 878 7.92 67.49 45.65
C GLU A 878 9.36 67.79 46.17
N SER A 879 10.15 68.42 45.29
CA SER A 879 11.42 69.15 45.49
C SER A 879 12.76 68.39 45.38
N MET A 880 13.66 69.00 44.62
CA MET A 880 15.03 68.61 44.26
C MET A 880 15.96 69.76 44.66
N GLU A 881 17.04 69.51 45.42
CA GLU A 881 18.34 70.21 45.27
C GLU A 881 19.46 69.63 46.16
N VAL A 882 20.70 69.84 45.71
CA VAL A 882 22.01 69.59 46.36
C VAL A 882 22.45 70.90 47.11
N PRO A 883 23.60 71.07 47.82
CA PRO A 883 24.84 70.26 47.87
C PRO A 883 25.57 70.14 49.26
N GLU A 884 26.79 69.58 49.19
CA GLU A 884 28.07 70.13 49.72
C GLU A 884 28.75 69.60 51.00
N ALA A 885 30.10 69.61 50.91
CA ALA A 885 31.15 69.61 51.95
C ALA A 885 31.34 68.40 52.91
N SER A 886 32.55 68.02 53.38
CA SER A 886 33.91 67.84 52.78
C SER A 886 34.98 67.67 53.89
N GLY A 887 35.86 66.66 53.77
CA GLY A 887 37.32 66.78 54.05
C GLY A 887 37.93 66.36 55.41
N VAL A 888 39.26 66.12 55.35
CA VAL A 888 40.30 66.38 56.39
C VAL A 888 40.38 65.44 57.62
N GLU A 889 41.52 64.96 58.14
CA GLU A 889 42.92 64.57 57.71
C GLU A 889 43.52 63.80 58.94
N GLU A 890 44.78 63.35 59.15
CA GLU A 890 46.16 63.54 58.60
C GLU A 890 47.02 62.26 58.90
N ASP A 891 48.37 62.36 58.96
CA ASP A 891 49.38 61.46 59.61
C ASP A 891 49.80 60.07 59.03
N ILE A 892 51.10 59.62 59.01
CA ILE A 892 52.44 60.29 58.87
C ILE A 892 53.59 59.23 58.71
N ASP A 893 54.71 59.61 58.04
CA ASP A 893 56.09 59.02 58.02
C ASP A 893 56.37 57.53 57.66
N VAL A 894 57.57 57.08 57.21
CA VAL A 894 58.64 57.62 56.31
C VAL A 894 59.74 56.53 56.10
N GLN A 895 60.26 56.35 54.87
CA GLN A 895 61.67 55.95 54.61
C GLN A 895 62.09 56.10 53.12
N VAL A 896 63.35 55.79 52.78
CA VAL A 896 64.06 56.31 51.59
C VAL A 896 64.78 55.24 50.75
N ALA A 897 64.48 55.25 49.45
CA ALA A 897 65.21 54.86 48.21
C ALA A 897 66.39 53.85 48.17
N GLU A 898 66.47 53.19 47.00
CA GLU A 898 67.54 52.31 46.44
C GLU A 898 67.67 50.87 47.04
N PRO A 899 68.08 49.86 46.25
CA PRO A 899 67.81 49.61 44.81
C PRO A 899 67.50 48.12 44.46
N GLU A 900 67.17 47.84 43.18
CA GLU A 900 67.03 46.50 42.53
C GLU A 900 65.86 45.62 43.09
N GLU A 901 65.25 44.69 42.34
CA GLU A 901 65.52 44.16 40.98
C GLU A 901 64.41 44.52 39.96
N THR A 902 64.60 44.14 38.69
CA THR A 902 63.60 44.27 37.61
C THR A 902 63.27 42.89 37.03
N GLU A 903 62.01 42.50 37.12
CA GLU A 903 61.38 41.36 36.44
C GLU A 903 59.94 41.79 36.08
N ASP A 904 59.28 41.29 35.05
CA ASP A 904 59.66 41.01 33.66
C ASP A 904 58.32 41.03 32.88
N PRO A 905 58.23 41.24 31.55
CA PRO A 905 56.95 41.24 30.87
C PRO A 905 56.49 39.80 30.62
N GLU A 906 55.56 39.29 31.44
CA GLU A 906 54.86 38.03 31.13
C GLU A 906 54.12 38.12 29.78
N GLU A 907 54.00 36.96 29.13
CA GLU A 907 54.05 36.85 27.68
C GLU A 907 52.84 37.46 26.96
N ALA A 908 53.06 37.91 25.72
CA ALA A 908 51.97 37.97 24.76
C ALA A 908 51.62 36.52 24.39
N GLU A 909 50.42 36.06 24.72
CA GLU A 909 49.99 34.71 24.32
C GLU A 909 50.03 34.56 22.80
N ASN A 910 50.40 33.35 22.39
CA ASN A 910 50.69 32.97 21.02
C ASN A 910 49.45 33.19 20.11
N PRO A 911 49.54 33.93 18.99
CA PRO A 911 48.41 34.25 18.10
C PRO A 911 47.99 33.06 17.21
N THR A 912 47.82 31.87 17.81
CA THR A 912 47.41 30.62 17.16
C THR A 912 46.22 29.95 17.84
N ALA A 913 45.56 30.63 18.77
CA ALA A 913 44.24 30.25 19.27
C ALA A 913 43.18 31.09 18.54
N ASP A 914 42.67 30.56 17.42
CA ASP A 914 41.51 31.15 16.76
C ASP A 914 40.29 31.11 17.69
N PRO A 915 39.56 32.21 17.90
CA PRO A 915 38.29 32.17 18.63
C PRO A 915 37.30 31.30 17.86
N VAL A 916 36.80 30.27 18.54
CA VAL A 916 36.05 29.16 17.93
C VAL A 916 34.67 29.64 17.46
N PRO A 917 34.24 29.32 16.22
CA PRO A 917 32.92 29.70 15.74
C PRO A 917 31.83 28.91 16.47
N ASP A 918 30.98 29.64 17.20
CA ASP A 918 29.83 29.16 17.95
C ASP A 918 28.75 28.60 16.98
N LYS A 919 28.89 27.34 16.54
CA LYS A 919 27.92 26.68 15.65
C LYS A 919 26.61 26.41 16.40
N LYS A 920 25.63 27.27 16.19
CA LYS A 920 24.28 27.15 16.74
C LYS A 920 23.31 26.57 15.72
N ALA A 921 22.56 25.55 16.13
CA ALA A 921 21.41 25.05 15.42
C ALA A 921 20.16 25.86 15.82
N TYR A 922 19.24 26.01 14.88
CA TYR A 922 18.00 26.75 15.09
C TYR A 922 16.81 25.86 14.72
N ALA A 923 15.72 25.96 15.48
CA ALA A 923 14.50 25.23 15.17
C ALA A 923 13.66 26.03 14.16
N SER A 924 13.26 25.41 13.05
CA SER A 924 12.39 26.04 12.07
C SER A 924 10.98 26.22 12.63
N VAL A 925 10.32 27.34 12.33
CA VAL A 925 8.97 27.61 12.85
C VAL A 925 7.91 26.98 11.94
N PHE A 926 6.88 26.37 12.52
CA PHE A 926 5.78 25.79 11.76
C PHE A 926 4.79 26.89 11.30
N MET A 927 4.66 27.08 9.98
CA MET A 927 3.78 28.12 9.41
C MET A 927 2.35 27.64 9.15
N GLY A 928 2.18 26.36 8.82
CA GLY A 928 0.90 25.80 8.39
C GLY A 928 1.04 24.64 7.41
N TRP A 929 0.02 24.45 6.57
CA TRP A 929 -0.15 23.27 5.72
C TRP A 929 -0.24 23.63 4.23
N ALA A 930 0.26 22.73 3.37
CA ALA A 930 0.08 22.76 1.92
C ALA A 930 -0.19 21.36 1.34
N LEU A 931 -0.76 21.29 0.13
CA LEU A 931 -0.76 20.08 -0.70
C LEU A 931 0.61 19.88 -1.37
N GLU A 932 0.87 18.68 -1.92
CA GLU A 932 2.10 18.29 -2.65
C GLU A 932 2.63 19.40 -3.59
N ASP A 933 1.78 19.95 -4.47
CA ASP A 933 2.13 21.03 -5.42
C ASP A 933 2.63 22.33 -4.75
N GLY A 934 2.49 22.46 -3.43
CA GLY A 934 2.91 23.60 -2.62
C GLY A 934 3.72 23.24 -1.37
N ARG A 935 4.20 22.00 -1.20
CA ARG A 935 5.05 21.66 -0.03
C ARG A 935 6.42 22.34 -0.06
N GLU A 936 6.88 22.69 -1.27
CA GLU A 936 8.10 23.46 -1.54
C GLU A 936 7.84 24.99 -1.51
N SER A 937 6.66 25.42 -1.03
CA SER A 937 6.25 26.83 -0.94
C SER A 937 6.50 27.37 0.45
N PHE A 938 7.31 28.42 0.53
CA PHE A 938 7.60 29.26 1.70
C PHE A 938 6.41 30.05 2.24
N ILE A 939 5.23 29.82 1.65
CA ILE A 939 3.95 30.37 2.11
C ILE A 939 2.96 29.20 2.19
N PRO A 940 2.41 28.89 3.38
CA PRO A 940 1.42 27.82 3.53
C PRO A 940 0.14 28.14 2.76
N GLN A 941 -0.52 27.10 2.24
CA GLN A 941 -1.84 27.24 1.61
C GLN A 941 -2.93 27.51 2.65
N TRP A 942 -2.74 26.99 3.88
CA TRP A 942 -3.59 27.26 5.03
C TRP A 942 -2.75 27.35 6.31
N THR A 943 -2.86 28.44 7.07
CA THR A 943 -2.23 28.58 8.39
C THR A 943 -2.94 27.73 9.45
N ALA A 944 -2.21 27.38 10.51
CA ALA A 944 -2.72 26.62 11.65
C ALA A 944 -4.04 27.20 12.21
N GLY A 945 -4.96 26.35 12.64
CA GLY A 945 -6.23 26.76 13.24
C GLY A 945 -7.27 27.38 12.27
N THR A 946 -6.98 27.46 10.96
CA THR A 946 -7.93 27.94 9.96
C THR A 946 -9.09 26.95 9.76
N SER A 947 -10.34 27.44 9.79
CA SER A 947 -11.52 26.67 9.38
C SER A 947 -11.66 26.69 7.86
N ILE A 948 -11.73 25.51 7.23
CA ILE A 948 -11.76 25.32 5.78
C ILE A 948 -12.98 24.47 5.42
N ALA A 949 -13.76 24.88 4.42
CA ALA A 949 -14.81 24.02 3.87
C ALA A 949 -14.18 22.80 3.17
N VAL A 950 -14.60 21.59 3.55
CA VAL A 950 -14.04 20.34 2.99
C VAL A 950 -14.26 20.25 1.48
N ALA A 951 -15.30 20.91 0.96
CA ALA A 951 -15.55 21.06 -0.46
C ALA A 951 -14.43 21.80 -1.23
N ASP A 952 -13.83 22.84 -0.62
CA ASP A 952 -12.75 23.60 -1.25
C ASP A 952 -11.41 22.83 -1.16
N LEU A 953 -11.13 22.22 -0.01
CA LEU A 953 -9.94 21.38 0.23
C LEU A 953 -9.89 20.18 -0.72
N THR A 954 -11.00 19.44 -0.85
CA THR A 954 -11.08 18.27 -1.73
C THR A 954 -11.06 18.63 -3.21
N ASN A 955 -11.51 19.85 -3.58
CA ASN A 955 -11.40 20.40 -4.92
C ASN A 955 -9.97 20.83 -5.25
N ALA A 956 -9.24 21.44 -4.31
CA ALA A 956 -7.82 21.76 -4.46
C ALA A 956 -6.97 20.48 -4.62
N ALA A 957 -7.26 19.45 -3.82
CA ALA A 957 -6.60 18.14 -3.92
C ALA A 957 -7.08 17.27 -5.11
N GLY A 958 -8.08 17.70 -5.89
CA GLY A 958 -8.61 16.94 -7.04
C GLY A 958 -9.35 15.63 -6.71
N VAL A 959 -9.71 15.40 -5.44
CA VAL A 959 -10.32 14.15 -4.96
C VAL A 959 -11.83 14.23 -4.69
N THR A 960 -12.50 15.34 -5.03
CA THR A 960 -13.91 15.62 -4.70
C THR A 960 -14.92 14.48 -4.96
N ASP A 961 -14.76 13.70 -6.04
CA ASP A 961 -15.68 12.59 -6.36
C ASP A 961 -15.14 11.21 -5.93
N GLN A 962 -14.09 11.17 -5.10
CA GLN A 962 -13.39 9.97 -4.62
C GLN A 962 -13.68 9.71 -3.14
N ASN A 963 -14.78 9.04 -2.83
CA ASN A 963 -15.14 8.67 -1.46
C ASN A 963 -14.13 7.69 -0.83
N GLY A 964 -13.55 8.07 0.31
CA GLY A 964 -12.51 7.31 1.01
C GLY A 964 -11.09 7.61 0.55
N ALA A 965 -10.86 8.70 -0.18
CA ALA A 965 -9.51 9.16 -0.52
C ALA A 965 -8.80 9.78 0.69
N THR A 966 -7.49 9.54 0.79
CA THR A 966 -6.58 10.26 1.69
C THR A 966 -6.08 11.53 0.99
N ILE A 967 -6.02 12.63 1.73
CA ILE A 967 -5.39 13.89 1.33
C ILE A 967 -4.20 14.08 2.28
N THR A 968 -2.98 14.02 1.75
CA THR A 968 -1.79 14.38 2.52
C THR A 968 -1.64 15.89 2.55
N LEU A 969 -1.42 16.43 3.75
CA LEU A 969 -1.06 17.82 3.99
C LEU A 969 0.37 17.85 4.53
N TYR A 970 1.23 18.58 3.84
CA TYR A 970 2.64 18.75 4.14
C TYR A 970 2.83 19.99 5.02
N ALA A 971 3.62 19.87 6.08
CA ALA A 971 4.01 20.98 6.91
C ALA A 971 4.84 22.01 6.12
N VAL A 972 4.53 23.28 6.25
CA VAL A 972 5.36 24.38 5.72
C VAL A 972 6.13 25.00 6.88
N TRP A 973 7.44 25.17 6.64
CA TRP A 973 8.42 25.59 7.62
C TRP A 973 9.03 26.93 7.24
N ASP A 974 9.36 27.68 8.27
CA ASP A 974 10.14 28.92 8.28
C ASP A 974 11.56 28.54 8.74
N ASP A 975 12.51 28.39 7.81
CA ASP A 975 13.87 27.94 8.14
C ASP A 975 14.71 29.15 8.57
N CYS A 976 15.35 29.08 9.75
CA CYS A 976 16.05 30.24 10.31
C CYS A 976 17.15 30.81 9.38
N PRO A 977 17.25 32.15 9.21
CA PRO A 977 18.28 32.79 8.37
C PRO A 977 19.70 32.46 8.83
N TRP A 978 20.70 32.67 7.97
CA TRP A 978 22.10 32.41 8.29
C TRP A 978 23.07 33.42 7.65
N ILE A 979 24.31 33.49 8.17
CA ILE A 979 25.32 34.48 7.73
C ILE A 979 26.60 33.77 7.25
N VAL A 980 27.01 34.05 6.01
CA VAL A 980 28.34 33.72 5.49
C VAL A 980 29.24 34.95 5.68
N ALA A 981 30.31 34.78 6.47
CA ALA A 981 31.29 35.81 6.79
C ALA A 981 32.61 35.15 7.21
N GLU A 982 33.72 35.85 7.00
CA GLU A 982 35.08 35.44 7.40
C GLU A 982 35.72 36.50 8.33
N ASN A 983 36.80 36.13 9.02
CA ASN A 983 37.58 37.08 9.84
C ASN A 983 38.29 38.11 8.95
N LEU A 984 38.24 39.39 9.35
CA LEU A 984 38.74 40.51 8.54
C LEU A 984 40.09 41.03 9.04
N TYR A 985 40.90 41.57 8.13
CA TYR A 985 42.26 42.02 8.41
C TYR A 985 42.50 43.43 7.85
N TYR A 986 42.84 44.37 8.73
CA TYR A 986 43.10 45.77 8.39
C TYR A 986 44.42 46.27 8.98
N THR A 987 45.02 47.28 8.35
CA THR A 987 46.21 47.94 8.93
C THR A 987 45.82 48.89 10.07
N LEU A 988 46.73 49.08 11.03
CA LEU A 988 46.61 50.07 12.11
C LEU A 988 46.29 51.48 11.58
N THR A 989 46.76 51.84 10.38
CA THR A 989 46.44 53.12 9.73
C THR A 989 44.98 53.19 9.26
N GLN A 990 44.42 52.10 8.72
CA GLN A 990 43.00 52.05 8.35
C GLN A 990 42.11 52.15 9.58
N ALA A 991 42.39 51.37 10.63
CA ALA A 991 41.66 51.39 11.89
C ALA A 991 41.64 52.81 12.52
N GLN A 992 42.82 53.43 12.70
CA GLN A 992 42.94 54.80 13.24
C GLN A 992 42.30 55.88 12.36
N SER A 993 42.13 55.65 11.05
CA SER A 993 41.49 56.61 10.15
C SER A 993 39.96 56.58 10.16
N GLY A 994 39.35 55.60 10.85
CA GLY A 994 37.91 55.36 10.80
C GLY A 994 37.45 54.74 9.46
N TYR A 995 38.33 53.96 8.81
CA TYR A 995 38.01 53.24 7.58
C TYR A 995 37.07 52.05 7.85
N ILE A 996 37.33 51.33 8.94
CA ILE A 996 36.51 50.20 9.39
C ILE A 996 35.18 50.78 9.89
N THR A 997 34.09 50.39 9.24
CA THR A 997 32.72 50.82 9.54
C THR A 997 31.78 49.63 9.46
N ASP A 998 30.62 49.72 10.11
CA ASP A 998 29.51 48.76 9.96
C ASP A 998 29.28 48.34 8.49
N SER A 999 29.26 49.32 7.60
CA SER A 999 28.99 49.20 6.18
C SER A 999 30.16 48.60 5.38
N GLU A 1000 31.40 48.77 5.86
CA GLU A 1000 32.60 48.11 5.31
C GLU A 1000 32.64 46.65 5.78
N ILE A 1001 32.39 46.37 7.06
CA ILE A 1001 32.37 45.00 7.61
C ILE A 1001 31.27 44.17 6.94
N LEU A 1002 30.05 44.70 6.89
CA LEU A 1002 28.90 44.06 6.21
C LEU A 1002 29.09 43.93 4.69
N SER A 1003 30.08 44.61 4.08
CA SER A 1003 30.38 44.42 2.64
C SER A 1003 31.19 43.15 2.33
N HIS A 1004 31.78 42.52 3.37
CA HIS A 1004 32.50 41.24 3.28
C HIS A 1004 31.69 40.05 3.83
N ALA A 1005 30.40 40.26 4.11
CA ALA A 1005 29.50 39.25 4.64
C ALA A 1005 28.18 39.23 3.86
N THR A 1006 27.54 38.07 3.79
CA THR A 1006 26.21 37.92 3.17
C THR A 1006 25.27 37.16 4.09
N ALA A 1007 24.12 37.78 4.39
CA ALA A 1007 23.00 37.14 5.03
C ALA A 1007 22.12 36.42 4.00
N TYR A 1008 21.65 35.25 4.36
CA TYR A 1008 20.78 34.41 3.55
C TYR A 1008 19.54 34.04 4.36
N ASP A 1009 18.44 33.92 3.62
CA ASP A 1009 17.18 33.37 4.10
C ASP A 1009 16.49 32.63 2.93
N ARG A 1010 15.83 31.51 3.24
CA ARG A 1010 15.23 30.63 2.24
C ARG A 1010 13.84 31.12 1.83
N GLU A 1011 13.08 31.68 2.76
CA GLU A 1011 11.69 32.09 2.62
C GLU A 1011 11.55 33.56 2.13
N ASP A 1012 12.32 34.50 2.69
CA ASP A 1012 12.20 35.95 2.49
C ASP A 1012 13.01 36.51 1.30
N GLY A 1013 13.83 35.69 0.67
CA GLY A 1013 14.55 36.04 -0.56
C GLY A 1013 16.01 36.43 -0.36
N SER A 1014 16.88 35.42 -0.47
CA SER A 1014 18.34 35.57 -0.42
C SER A 1014 18.96 36.41 -1.56
N PRO A 1015 20.02 37.21 -1.28
CA PRO A 1015 20.55 37.55 0.05
C PRO A 1015 19.75 38.68 0.70
N ILE A 1016 19.73 38.73 2.03
CA ILE A 1016 19.20 39.89 2.78
C ILE A 1016 20.24 41.02 2.72
N GLU A 1017 19.84 42.15 2.15
CA GLU A 1017 20.67 43.36 2.03
C GLU A 1017 20.98 43.97 3.41
N PRO A 1018 22.16 44.59 3.64
CA PRO A 1018 22.46 45.31 4.88
C PRO A 1018 21.45 46.42 5.23
N GLY A 1019 21.12 46.56 6.51
CA GLY A 1019 20.17 47.54 7.06
C GLY A 1019 18.91 46.92 7.65
N PHE A 1020 17.85 47.73 7.80
CA PHE A 1020 16.52 47.34 8.28
C PHE A 1020 15.48 47.67 7.20
N HIS A 1021 14.56 46.73 6.91
CA HIS A 1021 13.67 46.81 5.75
C HIS A 1021 12.18 46.88 6.11
N GLU A 1022 11.34 47.37 5.19
CA GLU A 1022 9.89 47.55 5.43
C GLU A 1022 9.10 46.24 5.56
N ASN A 1023 9.67 45.10 5.16
CA ASN A 1023 9.10 43.75 5.30
C ASN A 1023 9.44 43.06 6.63
N GLY A 1024 10.23 43.70 7.51
CA GLY A 1024 10.62 43.14 8.82
C GLY A 1024 12.06 42.67 8.88
N THR A 1025 12.61 42.16 7.76
CA THR A 1025 13.97 41.63 7.70
C THR A 1025 15.04 42.70 8.02
N SER A 1026 16.19 42.25 8.54
CA SER A 1026 17.35 43.11 8.75
C SER A 1026 18.67 42.33 8.74
N PHE A 1027 19.76 43.01 8.40
CA PHE A 1027 21.13 42.50 8.52
C PHE A 1027 22.04 43.63 9.02
N SER A 1028 22.60 43.49 10.22
CA SER A 1028 23.23 44.58 10.96
C SER A 1028 24.34 44.10 11.92
N ILE A 1029 25.05 45.04 12.55
CA ILE A 1029 25.99 44.77 13.64
C ILE A 1029 25.56 45.64 14.83
N PRO A 1030 24.75 45.13 15.78
CA PRO A 1030 24.12 45.95 16.82
C PRO A 1030 25.09 46.55 17.85
N ASP A 1031 26.27 45.93 18.01
CA ASP A 1031 27.31 46.27 18.97
C ASP A 1031 28.37 47.24 18.43
N TYR A 1032 28.61 47.26 17.11
CA TYR A 1032 29.67 48.05 16.44
C TYR A 1032 29.84 49.48 16.98
N GLN A 1033 31.04 49.82 17.47
CA GLN A 1033 31.44 51.20 17.79
C GLN A 1033 32.72 51.60 17.04
N ALA A 1034 32.68 52.77 16.39
CA ALA A 1034 33.86 53.35 15.73
C ALA A 1034 35.03 53.68 16.69
N SER A 1035 34.77 53.76 18.00
CA SER A 1035 35.83 53.88 19.02
C SER A 1035 36.78 52.69 18.99
N ASP A 1036 36.26 51.50 18.72
CA ASP A 1036 36.92 50.26 19.11
C ASP A 1036 38.06 49.95 18.16
N PHE A 1037 37.89 50.33 16.89
CA PHE A 1037 38.95 50.39 15.88
C PHE A 1037 39.83 51.66 15.97
N THR A 1038 39.25 52.83 16.23
CA THR A 1038 40.04 54.09 16.20
C THR A 1038 40.96 54.29 17.41
N GLN A 1039 40.76 53.53 18.50
CA GLN A 1039 41.59 53.61 19.70
C GLN A 1039 42.92 52.84 19.64
N PHE A 1040 43.07 51.85 18.73
CA PHE A 1040 44.27 51.01 18.66
C PHE A 1040 45.56 51.84 18.53
N ARG A 1041 46.58 51.49 19.32
CA ARG A 1041 47.92 52.15 19.36
C ARG A 1041 49.08 51.25 18.92
N ARG A 1042 48.79 49.96 18.77
CA ARG A 1042 49.62 48.86 18.29
C ARG A 1042 48.67 47.85 17.65
N GLU A 1043 49.18 46.72 17.21
CA GLU A 1043 48.36 45.59 16.76
C GLU A 1043 47.43 45.02 17.85
N GLY A 1044 46.38 44.33 17.42
CA GLY A 1044 45.36 43.70 18.26
C GLY A 1044 44.13 43.28 17.43
N SER A 1045 43.02 42.96 18.09
CA SER A 1045 41.77 42.56 17.43
C SER A 1045 40.54 43.02 18.22
N CYS A 1046 39.40 43.09 17.53
CA CYS A 1046 38.08 43.27 18.13
C CYS A 1046 37.13 42.19 17.58
N THR A 1047 36.08 41.85 18.31
CA THR A 1047 35.03 40.92 17.87
C THR A 1047 33.73 41.68 17.62
N GLU A 1048 33.04 41.33 16.54
CA GLU A 1048 31.83 42.02 16.06
C GLU A 1048 30.71 40.99 15.85
N ASN A 1049 29.50 41.25 16.37
CA ASN A 1049 28.40 40.28 16.34
C ASN A 1049 27.38 40.61 15.24
N LEU A 1050 27.67 40.14 14.01
CA LEU A 1050 26.76 40.27 12.87
C LEU A 1050 25.45 39.54 13.18
N THR A 1051 24.33 40.23 12.99
CA THR A 1051 22.98 39.77 13.33
C THR A 1051 22.06 39.92 12.13
N VAL A 1052 21.37 38.83 11.77
CA VAL A 1052 20.30 38.82 10.76
C VAL A 1052 18.96 38.47 11.43
N VAL A 1053 17.89 39.12 10.96
CA VAL A 1053 16.50 38.83 11.33
C VAL A 1053 15.69 38.66 10.05
N ASP A 1054 14.82 37.65 10.01
CA ASP A 1054 13.85 37.40 8.91
C ASP A 1054 12.58 38.29 9.05
N SER A 1055 11.50 37.98 8.33
CA SER A 1055 10.21 38.69 8.44
C SER A 1055 9.27 38.16 9.52
N THR A 1056 9.51 36.97 10.08
CA THR A 1056 8.69 36.37 11.15
C THR A 1056 9.19 36.77 12.55
N GLY A 1057 10.49 37.06 12.64
CA GLY A 1057 11.22 37.48 13.84
C GLY A 1057 12.34 36.53 14.26
N SER A 1058 12.62 35.43 13.54
CA SER A 1058 13.74 34.55 13.90
C SER A 1058 15.06 35.28 13.66
N THR A 1059 16.02 35.04 14.57
CA THR A 1059 17.25 35.83 14.66
C THR A 1059 18.45 34.91 14.72
N TYR A 1060 19.39 35.10 13.80
CA TYR A 1060 20.65 34.39 13.74
C TYR A 1060 21.82 35.36 13.95
N TYR A 1061 22.79 34.96 14.76
CA TYR A 1061 23.99 35.76 15.05
C TYR A 1061 25.26 35.00 14.65
N LYS A 1062 26.29 35.77 14.24
CA LYS A 1062 27.62 35.26 13.92
C LYS A 1062 28.68 36.26 14.35
N GLN A 1063 29.52 35.84 15.29
CA GLN A 1063 30.70 36.60 15.65
C GLN A 1063 31.78 36.44 14.58
N ILE A 1064 32.45 37.54 14.24
CA ILE A 1064 33.72 37.53 13.50
C ILE A 1064 34.78 38.26 14.33
N THR A 1065 36.05 37.96 14.04
CA THR A 1065 37.19 38.73 14.57
C THR A 1065 37.74 39.64 13.48
N VAL A 1066 37.91 40.91 13.83
CA VAL A 1066 38.52 41.95 12.99
C VAL A 1066 39.91 42.25 13.55
N TYR A 1067 40.94 41.77 12.86
CA TYR A 1067 42.35 41.93 13.23
C TYR A 1067 42.91 43.26 12.70
N VAL A 1068 43.57 43.99 13.57
CA VAL A 1068 44.27 45.25 13.27
C VAL A 1068 45.77 45.01 13.40
N ILE A 1069 46.49 44.96 12.28
CA ILE A 1069 47.93 44.66 12.25
C ILE A 1069 48.74 45.96 12.11
N ASP A 1070 49.78 46.13 12.93
CA ASP A 1070 50.71 47.25 12.78
C ASP A 1070 51.76 46.94 11.70
N THR A 1071 51.42 47.27 10.45
CA THR A 1071 52.31 47.11 9.30
C THR A 1071 53.44 48.16 9.24
N THR A 1072 53.76 48.84 10.34
CA THR A 1072 54.90 49.75 10.44
C THR A 1072 56.20 48.95 10.45
N ALA A 1073 57.00 49.04 9.38
CA ALA A 1073 58.16 48.17 9.18
C ALA A 1073 59.22 48.28 10.30
N VAL A 1074 59.27 47.26 11.16
CA VAL A 1074 60.29 47.07 12.19
C VAL A 1074 61.57 46.50 11.54
N ALA A 1075 62.72 47.08 11.86
CA ALA A 1075 64.02 46.60 11.39
C ALA A 1075 64.52 45.42 12.25
N VAL A 1076 64.06 44.21 11.91
CA VAL A 1076 64.53 42.95 12.52
C VAL A 1076 65.93 42.59 12.00
N GLU A 1077 66.83 42.12 12.87
CA GLU A 1077 68.13 41.60 12.44
C GLU A 1077 67.98 40.25 11.72
N PRO A 1078 68.58 40.05 10.54
CA PRO A 1078 68.46 38.80 9.80
C PRO A 1078 69.40 37.71 10.36
N GLU A 1079 68.90 36.89 11.31
CA GLU A 1079 69.57 35.64 11.66
C GLU A 1079 69.49 34.64 10.49
N GLY A 1080 70.57 34.54 9.72
CA GLY A 1080 70.65 33.63 8.58
C GLY A 1080 72.08 33.26 8.21
N THR A 1081 72.48 32.01 8.41
CA THR A 1081 73.84 31.55 8.12
C THR A 1081 74.13 31.47 6.62
N THR A 1082 75.18 32.15 6.15
CA THR A 1082 75.62 32.11 4.74
C THR A 1082 75.89 30.67 4.24
N ARG A 1083 75.11 30.19 3.27
CA ARG A 1083 75.31 28.91 2.53
C ARG A 1083 75.83 29.22 1.12
N PHE A 1084 76.98 28.65 0.75
CA PHE A 1084 77.49 28.68 -0.63
C PHE A 1084 76.99 27.45 -1.39
N ILE A 1085 76.60 27.60 -2.66
CA ILE A 1085 76.02 26.52 -3.48
C ILE A 1085 76.63 26.49 -4.89
N ASN A 1086 76.65 25.32 -5.52
CA ASN A 1086 77.08 25.11 -6.90
C ASN A 1086 76.08 24.22 -7.65
N GLU A 1087 76.24 24.11 -8.97
CA GLU A 1087 75.37 23.34 -9.88
C GLU A 1087 75.18 21.87 -9.44
N TYR A 1088 76.22 21.25 -8.87
CA TYR A 1088 76.17 19.86 -8.42
C TYR A 1088 75.23 19.68 -7.21
N TYR A 1089 75.33 20.56 -6.21
CA TYR A 1089 74.48 20.50 -5.01
C TYR A 1089 73.08 21.08 -5.22
N TYR A 1090 72.91 22.06 -6.11
CA TYR A 1090 71.59 22.65 -6.41
C TYR A 1090 70.55 21.61 -6.85
N ASN A 1091 70.98 20.55 -7.56
CA ASN A 1091 70.12 19.47 -8.02
C ASN A 1091 70.03 18.28 -7.04
N GLN A 1092 70.50 18.42 -5.79
CA GLN A 1092 70.38 17.41 -4.73
C GLN A 1092 69.22 17.73 -3.78
N PRO A 1093 68.65 16.73 -3.08
CA PRO A 1093 67.83 16.98 -1.90
C PRO A 1093 68.61 17.74 -0.83
N GLU A 1094 67.92 18.53 0.02
CA GLU A 1094 68.58 19.30 1.09
C GLU A 1094 69.47 18.44 2.00
N ALA A 1095 69.01 17.23 2.37
CA ALA A 1095 69.77 16.28 3.20
C ALA A 1095 71.13 15.89 2.60
N ASN A 1096 71.34 16.09 1.30
CA ASN A 1096 72.59 15.87 0.57
C ASN A 1096 73.33 17.19 0.23
N GLY A 1097 72.98 18.31 0.87
CA GLY A 1097 73.60 19.62 0.69
C GLY A 1097 72.89 20.55 -0.30
N GLY A 1098 71.71 20.17 -0.80
CA GLY A 1098 70.91 21.01 -1.70
C GLY A 1098 70.16 22.15 -0.99
N LEU A 1099 69.11 22.65 -1.65
CA LEU A 1099 68.18 23.64 -1.08
C LEU A 1099 66.92 22.93 -0.54
N ALA A 1100 66.27 23.55 0.44
CA ALA A 1100 64.94 23.18 0.90
C ALA A 1100 63.91 23.35 -0.24
N ALA A 1101 62.87 22.50 -0.29
CA ALA A 1101 61.97 22.39 -1.45
C ALA A 1101 61.06 23.61 -1.66
N ASP A 1102 60.88 24.42 -0.62
CA ASP A 1102 60.15 25.68 -0.55
C ASP A 1102 61.01 26.92 -0.91
N SER A 1103 62.34 26.77 -0.91
CA SER A 1103 63.29 27.88 -1.07
C SER A 1103 63.02 28.71 -2.33
N ILE A 1104 62.97 30.04 -2.18
CA ILE A 1104 62.73 30.99 -3.29
C ILE A 1104 63.71 30.83 -4.46
N TRP A 1105 64.91 30.31 -4.22
CA TRP A 1105 65.91 30.02 -5.27
C TRP A 1105 65.58 28.77 -6.12
N LEU A 1106 64.56 28.01 -5.74
CA LEU A 1106 63.92 26.94 -6.52
C LEU A 1106 62.50 27.31 -6.97
N THR A 1107 61.72 27.98 -6.11
CA THR A 1107 60.28 28.21 -6.30
C THR A 1107 59.94 29.50 -7.05
N ASP A 1108 60.74 30.56 -6.92
CA ASP A 1108 60.54 31.80 -7.68
C ASP A 1108 61.23 31.73 -9.07
N PRO A 1109 60.51 31.99 -10.18
CA PRO A 1109 61.07 31.89 -11.52
C PRO A 1109 62.22 32.87 -11.83
N GLU A 1110 62.24 34.08 -11.27
CA GLU A 1110 63.29 35.06 -11.53
C GLU A 1110 64.57 34.73 -10.73
N TYR A 1111 64.44 34.35 -9.46
CA TYR A 1111 65.58 33.95 -8.63
C TYR A 1111 66.20 32.61 -9.12
N ALA A 1112 65.36 31.63 -9.48
CA ALA A 1112 65.84 30.37 -10.07
C ALA A 1112 66.53 30.61 -11.43
N ALA A 1113 65.99 31.48 -12.29
CA ALA A 1113 66.62 31.83 -13.57
C ALA A 1113 67.94 32.59 -13.38
N ALA A 1114 68.04 33.49 -12.39
CA ALA A 1114 69.27 34.20 -12.06
C ALA A 1114 70.38 33.23 -11.58
N LEU A 1115 70.04 32.28 -10.72
CA LEU A 1115 71.00 31.29 -10.22
C LEU A 1115 71.44 30.29 -11.30
N GLN A 1116 70.52 29.82 -12.15
CA GLN A 1116 70.86 29.01 -13.34
C GLN A 1116 71.74 29.79 -14.33
N THR A 1117 71.50 31.09 -14.51
CA THR A 1117 72.36 31.96 -15.33
C THR A 1117 73.77 32.07 -14.75
N ALA A 1118 73.90 32.12 -13.41
CA ALA A 1118 75.20 32.12 -12.74
C ALA A 1118 75.97 30.80 -12.93
N PHE A 1119 75.30 29.64 -12.83
CA PHE A 1119 75.93 28.34 -13.12
C PHE A 1119 76.32 28.18 -14.60
N ALA A 1120 75.50 28.68 -15.52
CA ALA A 1120 75.76 28.60 -16.96
C ALA A 1120 76.89 29.52 -17.48
N ASN A 1121 77.49 30.34 -16.63
CA ASN A 1121 78.36 31.45 -17.02
C ASN A 1121 79.79 31.02 -17.44
N SER A 1122 79.89 30.32 -18.57
CA SER A 1122 81.14 29.86 -19.17
C SER A 1122 81.25 30.28 -20.64
N ARG A 1123 82.48 30.54 -21.11
CA ARG A 1123 82.76 31.00 -22.47
C ARG A 1123 83.68 30.01 -23.16
N ASN A 1124 83.18 29.36 -24.21
CA ASN A 1124 83.86 28.28 -24.95
C ASN A 1124 84.31 27.06 -24.11
N GLY A 1125 83.60 26.74 -23.02
CA GLY A 1125 83.88 25.55 -22.19
C GLY A 1125 84.92 25.76 -21.09
N SER A 1126 85.31 27.01 -20.83
CA SER A 1126 86.05 27.46 -19.65
C SER A 1126 85.24 28.55 -18.94
N ALA A 1127 85.28 28.61 -17.62
CA ALA A 1127 84.70 29.73 -16.87
C ALA A 1127 85.37 31.05 -17.31
N GLU A 1128 84.62 32.15 -17.38
CA GLU A 1128 85.18 33.43 -17.84
C GLU A 1128 86.14 34.04 -16.81
N GLU A 1129 85.94 33.72 -15.52
CA GLU A 1129 86.88 33.95 -14.43
C GLU A 1129 86.82 32.74 -13.47
N VAL A 1130 87.97 32.24 -13.00
CA VAL A 1130 88.05 31.18 -11.98
C VAL A 1130 88.52 31.79 -10.67
N TYR A 1131 87.99 31.30 -9.55
CA TYR A 1131 88.41 31.68 -8.20
C TYR A 1131 88.62 30.41 -7.36
N GLU A 1132 89.77 30.28 -6.72
CA GLU A 1132 90.09 29.16 -5.82
C GLU A 1132 90.17 29.66 -4.38
N PHE A 1133 89.27 29.17 -3.53
CA PHE A 1133 89.21 29.53 -2.10
C PHE A 1133 89.60 28.32 -1.25
N SER A 1134 90.47 28.51 -0.26
CA SER A 1134 90.70 27.49 0.76
C SER A 1134 89.53 27.41 1.76
N HIS A 1135 89.53 26.39 2.61
CA HIS A 1135 88.55 26.30 3.69
C HIS A 1135 88.67 27.46 4.69
N GLU A 1136 89.88 27.98 4.91
CA GLU A 1136 90.11 29.14 5.79
C GLU A 1136 89.61 30.44 5.14
N ASP A 1137 89.75 30.60 3.81
CA ASP A 1137 89.16 31.73 3.07
C ASP A 1137 87.64 31.74 3.19
N ILE A 1138 86.98 30.57 3.03
CA ILE A 1138 85.52 30.45 3.13
C ILE A 1138 85.03 30.77 4.56
N LEU A 1139 85.79 30.40 5.59
CA LEU A 1139 85.48 30.76 6.98
C LEU A 1139 85.68 32.26 7.24
N ALA A 1140 86.75 32.85 6.71
CA ALA A 1140 87.01 34.30 6.83
C ALA A 1140 86.00 35.15 6.04
N MET A 1141 85.55 34.66 4.87
CA MET A 1141 84.44 35.25 4.11
C MET A 1141 83.15 35.27 4.91
N LYS A 1142 82.80 34.16 5.58
CA LYS A 1142 81.60 34.07 6.43
C LYS A 1142 81.68 35.08 7.57
N GLN A 1143 82.75 35.03 8.38
CA GLN A 1143 82.94 35.98 9.48
C GLN A 1143 82.88 37.43 9.00
N PHE A 1144 83.41 37.77 7.82
CA PHE A 1144 83.27 39.12 7.28
C PHE A 1144 81.82 39.50 6.97
N ILE A 1145 81.03 38.58 6.39
CA ILE A 1145 79.60 38.81 6.12
C ILE A 1145 78.82 38.91 7.43
N ASP A 1146 79.13 38.07 8.42
CA ASP A 1146 78.51 38.10 9.74
C ASP A 1146 78.83 39.44 10.46
N ASP A 1147 80.07 39.94 10.33
CA ASP A 1147 80.54 41.23 10.88
C ASP A 1147 80.01 42.47 10.12
N ASN A 1148 79.85 42.40 8.79
CA ASN A 1148 79.63 43.58 7.90
C ASN A 1148 78.31 43.55 7.11
N GLY A 1149 77.49 42.52 7.30
CA GLY A 1149 76.25 42.29 6.57
C GLY A 1149 76.46 41.72 5.16
N PHE A 1150 75.37 41.20 4.59
CA PHE A 1150 75.33 40.75 3.20
C PHE A 1150 75.40 41.94 2.23
N GLY A 1151 76.29 41.89 1.24
CA GLY A 1151 76.44 42.97 0.26
C GLY A 1151 76.83 44.28 0.93
N ASN A 1152 75.94 45.28 0.89
CA ASN A 1152 76.12 46.59 1.52
C ASN A 1152 75.17 46.82 2.73
N THR A 1153 74.51 45.78 3.25
CA THR A 1153 73.39 45.94 4.21
C THR A 1153 73.76 46.56 5.56
N ARG A 1154 75.00 46.41 6.07
CA ARG A 1154 75.49 47.14 7.26
C ARG A 1154 76.56 48.21 6.95
N SER A 1155 77.10 48.31 5.73
CA SER A 1155 77.82 49.52 5.26
C SER A 1155 77.82 49.68 3.73
N ASP A 1156 77.75 50.93 3.26
CA ASP A 1156 77.70 51.35 1.85
C ASP A 1156 78.85 50.85 0.96
N ASP A 1157 79.92 50.31 1.55
CA ASP A 1157 81.12 49.81 0.87
C ASP A 1157 81.43 48.33 1.14
N ALA A 1158 80.64 47.63 1.97
CA ALA A 1158 80.98 46.28 2.45
C ALA A 1158 81.15 45.26 1.30
N LEU A 1159 80.35 45.34 0.22
CA LEU A 1159 80.50 44.49 -0.97
C LEU A 1159 81.81 44.78 -1.72
N THR A 1160 82.22 46.06 -1.77
CA THR A 1160 83.48 46.48 -2.39
C THR A 1160 84.68 46.06 -1.54
N ARG A 1161 84.55 46.11 -0.20
CA ARG A 1161 85.56 45.59 0.72
C ARG A 1161 85.68 44.07 0.61
N PHE A 1162 84.56 43.33 0.63
CA PHE A 1162 84.52 41.88 0.44
C PHE A 1162 85.15 41.45 -0.90
N TYR A 1163 84.79 42.11 -2.00
CA TYR A 1163 85.36 41.81 -3.31
C TYR A 1163 86.88 42.04 -3.35
N ASN A 1164 87.37 43.16 -2.83
CA ASN A 1164 88.81 43.45 -2.80
C ASN A 1164 89.60 42.57 -1.81
N GLN A 1165 88.97 42.10 -0.73
CA GLN A 1165 89.61 41.32 0.32
C GLN A 1165 89.64 39.82 0.04
N PHE A 1166 88.59 39.27 -0.57
CA PHE A 1166 88.45 37.81 -0.76
C PHE A 1166 88.32 37.36 -2.21
N MET A 1167 87.62 38.12 -3.08
CA MET A 1167 87.45 37.72 -4.48
C MET A 1167 88.73 38.02 -5.28
N ALA A 1168 89.08 39.30 -5.41
CA ALA A 1168 90.18 39.77 -6.26
C ALA A 1168 91.56 39.10 -5.98
N PRO A 1169 91.94 38.75 -4.73
CA PRO A 1169 93.21 38.07 -4.47
C PRO A 1169 93.23 36.58 -4.84
N ASN A 1170 92.07 35.92 -4.83
CA ASN A 1170 91.91 34.47 -5.01
C ASN A 1170 91.48 34.09 -6.45
N LYS A 1171 91.56 35.05 -7.37
CA LYS A 1171 91.30 34.88 -8.80
C LYS A 1171 92.46 34.13 -9.46
N VAL A 1172 92.12 33.11 -10.24
CA VAL A 1172 93.06 32.33 -11.07
C VAL A 1172 93.06 32.89 -12.50
N GLU A 1173 94.25 33.09 -13.07
CA GLU A 1173 94.48 33.45 -14.49
C GLU A 1173 94.64 32.22 -15.41
#